data_AF-A0AAD0T3B3-F1
#
_entry.id   AF-A0AAD0T3B3-F1
#
_cell.length_a   1.000
_cell.length_b   1.000
_cell.length_c   1.000
_cell.angle_alpha   90.00
_cell.angle_beta   90.00
_cell.angle_gamma   90.00
#
_symmetry.space_group_name_H-M   'P 1'
#
loop_
_entity.id
_entity.type
_entity.pdbx_description
1 polymer ?
#
loop_
_entity_poly.entity_id
_entity_poly.type
_entity_poly.pdbx_seq_one_letter_code
_entity_poly.pdbx_strand_id
1 'polypeptide(L)'
;MKKILTSTILSALAMQSFAGQFNIKDRIESQKLMLESYDSLYGQREYSHPPSFFDALKDLKGLKEKSAVKFMKKADEILPNKIAMPVTYWAKVNPNEKNLAEVIHYYMAYKLFILRDYIDNPLTSEKDKAQAAKLLEKITRDGITSNSISNYFSTLKIHSLKIATSKDVIEELSNNEIINIDFNEHFKDINTYSLSALGFVPSNKTEIVSENDRSLERIDWLNQRVIFAGGKLDFDSDYIKMPTGEDPTGNIIFQEDPIYIKIRDMIDSAEHSVFIDIFLFGGTLGATLSEYLLDQTKEKLKKNPNFKVVLLHDYATNYNMLDEMMPIFEYIKKRIETEDELKNNVSLLQANIQRHPPGIPFGITKLIPKTKEAIQYFESGSTYFESKIDHSKVIVVDGNTENAQAYFGSKNWTDHSGGYYYDDAIYVTGAAAGLVQASYYRDLEAALTEDPKELLGFYYKEQGFDNRAYLAKKDQILKDMSITKDKYEVKGDSVIRLAEADVDGTIKNVRNILIDMISKAEKNIFMEQLFLYDSYVIDALIKAKRQNPLLDIKLVIDHNGNFGMNGLPNTLFVKRLVDAGIEVRARKTYGITANFPDGTTKEYHQENHRKITSVDGITVLGGSSNINPDTLQGSFREFGAQIFDKGEVLSFEKRFKRDWNDSEKMEIFDIENFEANIQGVAFGKRSSAIINAVGSMVYKSKDGIEKRHK
;
A
#
# COMPACT_ATOMS: atom_id res chain seq x y z
N MET A 1 -30.95 -26.27 -40.55
CA MET A 1 -30.31 -25.01 -40.10
C MET A 1 -30.99 -24.35 -38.89
N LYS A 2 -32.32 -24.35 -38.73
CA LYS A 2 -33.00 -23.71 -37.58
C LYS A 2 -32.80 -24.36 -36.19
N LYS A 3 -32.42 -25.65 -36.11
CA LYS A 3 -32.17 -26.35 -34.83
C LYS A 3 -30.74 -26.22 -34.27
N ILE A 4 -29.78 -25.82 -35.11
CA ILE A 4 -28.38 -25.65 -34.68
C ILE A 4 -28.20 -24.25 -34.07
N LEU A 5 -28.87 -23.22 -34.61
CA LEU A 5 -28.80 -21.85 -34.09
C LEU A 5 -29.44 -21.69 -32.70
N THR A 6 -30.49 -22.47 -32.38
CA THR A 6 -31.15 -22.43 -31.07
C THR A 6 -30.34 -23.13 -29.99
N SER A 7 -29.54 -24.14 -30.33
CA SER A 7 -28.63 -24.84 -29.39
C SER A 7 -27.42 -23.97 -29.02
N THR A 8 -26.86 -23.20 -29.97
CA THR A 8 -25.73 -22.30 -29.71
C THR A 8 -26.15 -21.06 -28.91
N ILE A 9 -27.38 -20.57 -29.11
CA ILE A 9 -27.93 -19.43 -28.35
C ILE A 9 -28.38 -19.87 -26.94
N LEU A 10 -28.93 -21.08 -26.75
CA LEU A 10 -29.22 -21.59 -25.40
C LEU A 10 -27.95 -21.98 -24.61
N SER A 11 -26.86 -22.39 -25.25
CA SER A 11 -25.59 -22.64 -24.55
C SER A 11 -24.85 -21.35 -24.19
N ALA A 12 -24.99 -20.28 -24.99
CA ALA A 12 -24.51 -18.94 -24.63
C ALA A 12 -25.36 -18.29 -23.52
N LEU A 13 -26.68 -18.55 -23.46
CA LEU A 13 -27.57 -18.06 -22.40
C LEU A 13 -27.53 -18.93 -21.12
N ALA A 14 -27.14 -20.20 -21.21
CA ALA A 14 -26.92 -21.06 -20.04
C ALA A 14 -25.54 -20.84 -19.37
N MET A 15 -24.59 -20.16 -20.04
CA MET A 15 -23.35 -19.70 -19.40
C MET A 15 -23.53 -18.42 -18.57
N GLN A 16 -24.69 -17.76 -18.65
CA GLN A 16 -25.05 -16.63 -17.78
C GLN A 16 -25.80 -17.05 -16.51
N SER A 17 -26.06 -18.34 -16.26
CA SER A 17 -26.97 -18.78 -15.19
C SER A 17 -26.31 -19.37 -13.94
N PHE A 18 -25.04 -19.07 -13.67
CA PHE A 18 -24.43 -19.14 -12.33
C PHE A 18 -23.33 -18.07 -12.26
N ALA A 19 -23.70 -16.81 -12.02
CA ALA A 19 -22.71 -15.80 -11.66
C ALA A 19 -22.01 -16.29 -10.38
N GLY A 20 -20.73 -16.69 -10.49
CA GLY A 20 -19.93 -17.05 -9.34
C GLY A 20 -19.93 -15.89 -8.35
N GLN A 21 -20.20 -16.14 -7.08
CA GLN A 21 -20.09 -15.09 -6.06
C GLN A 21 -18.71 -15.14 -5.43
N PHE A 22 -18.05 -14.01 -5.28
CA PHE A 22 -16.81 -13.91 -4.51
C PHE A 22 -17.13 -13.68 -3.04
N ASN A 23 -16.58 -14.49 -2.14
CA ASN A 23 -16.83 -14.41 -0.70
C ASN A 23 -15.76 -13.53 -0.05
N ILE A 24 -16.07 -12.24 0.07
CA ILE A 24 -15.15 -11.28 0.66
C ILE A 24 -14.86 -11.57 2.13
N LYS A 25 -15.83 -12.14 2.85
CA LYS A 25 -15.70 -12.47 4.27
C LYS A 25 -14.60 -13.49 4.52
N ASP A 26 -14.40 -14.44 3.60
CA ASP A 26 -13.27 -15.38 3.67
C ASP A 26 -11.92 -14.66 3.73
N ARG A 27 -11.76 -13.59 2.94
CA ARG A 27 -10.53 -12.79 2.91
C ARG A 27 -10.36 -11.97 4.19
N ILE A 28 -11.43 -11.30 4.63
CA ILE A 28 -11.42 -10.50 5.87
C ILE A 28 -11.07 -11.38 7.08
N GLU A 29 -11.68 -12.56 7.21
CA GLU A 29 -11.37 -13.50 8.29
C GLU A 29 -9.94 -14.07 8.19
N SER A 30 -9.42 -14.28 6.97
CA SER A 30 -8.02 -14.69 6.76
C SER A 30 -7.03 -13.63 7.25
N GLN A 31 -7.27 -12.35 6.93
CA GLN A 31 -6.44 -11.24 7.40
C GLN A 31 -6.57 -11.05 8.91
N LYS A 32 -7.79 -11.13 9.45
CA LYS A 32 -8.04 -11.08 10.89
C LYS A 32 -7.25 -12.14 11.65
N LEU A 33 -7.26 -13.40 11.19
CA LEU A 33 -6.47 -14.47 11.80
C LEU A 33 -4.97 -14.14 11.81
N MET A 34 -4.44 -13.60 10.71
CA MET A 34 -3.04 -13.18 10.62
C MET A 34 -2.73 -12.09 11.65
N LEU A 35 -3.59 -11.07 11.75
CA LEU A 35 -3.43 -9.96 12.70
C LEU A 35 -3.52 -10.43 14.16
N GLU A 36 -4.51 -11.25 14.50
CA GLU A 36 -4.67 -11.82 15.85
C GLU A 36 -3.49 -12.71 16.26
N SER A 37 -2.82 -13.33 15.28
CA SER A 37 -1.67 -14.21 15.55
C SER A 37 -0.33 -13.47 15.50
N TYR A 38 -0.30 -12.21 15.03
CA TYR A 38 0.96 -11.52 14.72
C TYR A 38 1.87 -11.42 15.94
N ASP A 39 1.34 -11.03 17.10
CA ASP A 39 2.14 -10.86 18.31
C ASP A 39 2.84 -12.18 18.70
N SER A 40 2.12 -13.30 18.68
CA SER A 40 2.68 -14.61 19.03
C SER A 40 3.72 -15.15 18.03
N LEU A 41 3.74 -14.65 16.78
CA LEU A 41 4.69 -15.08 15.73
C LEU A 41 5.87 -14.11 15.53
N TYR A 42 5.56 -12.82 15.48
CA TYR A 42 6.44 -11.76 14.97
C TYR A 42 6.57 -10.57 15.91
N GLY A 43 5.84 -10.56 17.03
CA GLY A 43 5.72 -9.39 17.91
C GLY A 43 6.87 -9.16 18.87
N GLN A 44 7.88 -10.06 18.95
CA GLN A 44 9.13 -9.87 19.69
C GLN A 44 10.31 -10.59 19.02
N ARG A 45 11.52 -10.08 19.25
CA ARG A 45 12.78 -10.58 18.65
C ARG A 45 13.18 -11.95 19.16
N GLU A 46 12.88 -12.23 20.41
CA GLU A 46 13.27 -13.44 21.14
C GLU A 46 12.70 -14.71 20.52
N TYR A 47 11.71 -14.59 19.62
CA TYR A 47 11.16 -15.72 18.87
C TYR A 47 11.03 -15.48 17.36
N SER A 48 11.17 -14.25 16.87
CA SER A 48 11.06 -13.94 15.43
C SER A 48 12.40 -13.69 14.72
N HIS A 49 13.47 -13.38 15.48
CA HIS A 49 14.78 -13.02 14.94
C HIS A 49 15.85 -14.05 15.37
N PRO A 50 16.48 -14.79 14.44
CA PRO A 50 17.31 -15.95 14.80
C PRO A 50 18.43 -15.66 15.80
N PRO A 51 19.28 -14.62 15.63
CA PRO A 51 20.29 -14.30 16.64
C PRO A 51 19.73 -14.08 18.04
N SER A 52 18.60 -13.36 18.14
CA SER A 52 17.97 -13.02 19.43
C SER A 52 17.32 -14.26 20.07
N PHE A 53 16.72 -15.12 19.26
CA PHE A 53 16.19 -16.40 19.72
C PHE A 53 17.28 -17.33 20.26
N PHE A 54 18.44 -17.42 19.59
CA PHE A 54 19.55 -18.24 20.09
C PHE A 54 20.16 -17.69 21.38
N ASP A 55 20.14 -16.37 21.59
CA ASP A 55 20.55 -15.79 22.86
C ASP A 55 19.54 -16.11 23.97
N ALA A 56 18.23 -15.99 23.70
CA ALA A 56 17.18 -16.40 24.63
C ALA A 56 17.26 -17.89 25.02
N LEU A 57 17.70 -18.77 24.10
CA LEU A 57 17.95 -20.18 24.42
C LEU A 57 19.12 -20.37 25.40
N LYS A 58 20.23 -19.66 25.19
CA LYS A 58 21.41 -19.72 26.07
C LYS A 58 21.11 -19.23 27.48
N ASP A 59 20.21 -18.25 27.61
CA ASP A 59 19.82 -17.68 28.89
C ASP A 59 19.13 -18.68 29.83
N LEU A 60 18.54 -19.76 29.30
CA LEU A 60 17.91 -20.83 30.10
C LEU A 60 18.89 -21.62 30.97
N LYS A 61 20.16 -21.74 30.52
CA LYS A 61 21.27 -22.48 31.14
C LYS A 61 21.03 -23.97 31.42
N GLY A 62 22.10 -24.78 31.32
CA GLY A 62 22.14 -26.15 31.84
C GLY A 62 21.14 -27.12 31.17
N LEU A 63 20.32 -27.81 31.97
CA LEU A 63 19.39 -28.83 31.47
C LEU A 63 18.21 -28.23 30.68
N LYS A 64 17.75 -27.02 31.03
CA LYS A 64 16.64 -26.35 30.33
C LYS A 64 17.03 -25.97 28.91
N GLU A 65 18.21 -25.38 28.76
CA GLU A 65 18.81 -25.07 27.45
C GLU A 65 18.94 -26.33 26.58
N LYS A 66 19.54 -27.41 27.11
CA LYS A 66 19.68 -28.68 26.37
C LYS A 66 18.34 -29.26 25.91
N SER A 67 17.32 -29.18 26.76
CA SER A 67 15.96 -29.62 26.44
C SER A 67 15.32 -28.77 25.33
N ALA A 68 15.44 -27.44 25.42
CA ALA A 68 14.92 -26.50 24.44
C ALA A 68 15.63 -26.64 23.08
N VAL A 69 16.96 -26.79 23.06
CA VAL A 69 17.74 -27.04 21.83
C VAL A 69 17.35 -28.37 21.18
N LYS A 70 17.15 -29.43 21.98
CA LYS A 70 16.69 -30.73 21.46
C LYS A 70 15.28 -30.62 20.87
N PHE A 71 14.39 -29.87 21.50
CA PHE A 71 13.05 -29.60 20.99
C PHE A 71 13.11 -28.81 19.68
N MET A 72 13.89 -27.72 19.62
CA MET A 72 14.05 -26.89 18.43
C MET A 72 14.51 -27.71 17.22
N LYS A 73 15.53 -28.56 17.39
CA LYS A 73 16.05 -29.41 16.30
C LYS A 73 14.95 -30.29 15.70
N LYS A 74 14.14 -30.91 16.55
CA LYS A 74 13.01 -31.74 16.11
C LYS A 74 11.89 -30.90 15.47
N ALA A 75 11.64 -29.70 15.99
CA ALA A 75 10.64 -28.80 15.42
C ALA A 75 11.07 -28.30 14.03
N ASP A 76 12.35 -27.96 13.84
CA ASP A 76 12.95 -27.48 12.57
C ASP A 76 12.99 -28.57 11.48
N GLU A 77 12.94 -29.85 11.86
CA GLU A 77 12.76 -30.98 10.93
C GLU A 77 11.34 -31.04 10.33
N ILE A 78 10.35 -30.42 10.99
CA ILE A 78 8.92 -30.48 10.62
C ILE A 78 8.41 -29.13 10.09
N LEU A 79 8.87 -28.05 10.71
CA LEU A 79 8.37 -26.70 10.52
C LEU A 79 9.46 -25.83 9.91
N PRO A 80 9.10 -24.88 9.02
CA PRO A 80 10.06 -23.88 8.57
C PRO A 80 10.57 -23.09 9.78
N ASN A 81 11.85 -22.69 9.73
CA ASN A 81 12.54 -22.06 10.85
C ASN A 81 11.76 -20.88 11.49
N LYS A 82 11.11 -20.05 10.66
CA LYS A 82 10.28 -18.92 11.09
C LYS A 82 9.08 -19.31 11.97
N ILE A 83 8.68 -20.57 11.95
CA ILE A 83 7.59 -21.15 12.77
C ILE A 83 8.18 -22.04 13.88
N ALA A 84 9.24 -22.79 13.60
CA ALA A 84 9.94 -23.61 14.59
C ALA A 84 10.44 -22.80 15.80
N MET A 85 10.94 -21.58 15.56
CA MET A 85 11.40 -20.67 16.63
C MET A 85 10.27 -20.26 17.58
N PRO A 86 9.15 -19.64 17.16
CA PRO A 86 8.07 -19.30 18.07
C PRO A 86 7.40 -20.52 18.72
N VAL A 87 7.26 -21.64 18.00
CA VAL A 87 6.78 -22.91 18.59
C VAL A 87 7.70 -23.35 19.73
N THR A 88 9.02 -23.33 19.53
CA THR A 88 9.99 -23.68 20.58
C THR A 88 9.95 -22.69 21.72
N TYR A 89 9.85 -21.40 21.43
CA TYR A 89 9.81 -20.35 22.44
C TYR A 89 8.63 -20.56 23.40
N TRP A 90 7.42 -20.68 22.86
CA TRP A 90 6.20 -20.87 23.65
C TRP A 90 6.04 -22.27 24.23
N ALA A 91 6.83 -23.26 23.79
CA ALA A 91 6.83 -24.60 24.38
C ALA A 91 7.91 -24.80 25.46
N LYS A 92 9.07 -24.13 25.35
CA LYS A 92 10.27 -24.44 26.15
C LYS A 92 10.99 -23.24 26.76
N VAL A 93 10.94 -22.07 26.14
CA VAL A 93 11.67 -20.88 26.63
C VAL A 93 10.80 -20.08 27.60
N ASN A 94 9.61 -19.69 27.16
CA ASN A 94 8.61 -19.02 27.97
C ASN A 94 7.25 -19.72 27.77
N PRO A 95 7.02 -20.87 28.44
CA PRO A 95 5.88 -21.72 28.15
C PRO A 95 4.53 -20.99 28.25
N ASN A 96 3.76 -20.99 27.16
CA ASN A 96 2.42 -20.43 27.10
C ASN A 96 1.59 -21.22 26.09
N GLU A 97 0.66 -22.05 26.58
CA GLU A 97 -0.15 -22.93 25.74
C GLU A 97 -1.06 -22.17 24.77
N LYS A 98 -1.57 -20.99 25.17
CA LYS A 98 -2.41 -20.15 24.32
C LYS A 98 -1.61 -19.64 23.12
N ASN A 99 -0.45 -19.03 23.37
CA ASN A 99 0.40 -18.49 22.30
C ASN A 99 0.94 -19.63 21.42
N LEU A 100 1.31 -20.78 22.00
CA LEU A 100 1.70 -21.96 21.24
C LEU A 100 0.58 -22.43 20.30
N ALA A 101 -0.66 -22.52 20.80
CA ALA A 101 -1.82 -22.89 20.00
C ALA A 101 -2.14 -21.87 18.90
N GLU A 102 -1.93 -20.58 19.14
CA GLU A 102 -2.07 -19.51 18.14
C GLU A 102 -1.06 -19.66 17.00
N VAL A 103 0.22 -19.86 17.32
CA VAL A 103 1.27 -20.06 16.30
C VAL A 103 0.98 -21.29 15.43
N ILE A 104 0.56 -22.40 16.05
CA ILE A 104 0.21 -23.63 15.33
C ILE A 104 -1.06 -23.42 14.48
N HIS A 105 -2.08 -22.75 15.03
CA HIS A 105 -3.32 -22.43 14.32
C HIS A 105 -3.03 -21.62 13.05
N TYR A 106 -2.25 -20.54 13.20
CA TYR A 106 -1.85 -19.71 12.08
C TYR A 106 -1.07 -20.51 11.04
N TYR A 107 -0.11 -21.35 11.44
CA TYR A 107 0.66 -22.12 10.47
C TYR A 107 -0.21 -23.09 9.67
N MET A 108 -1.16 -23.77 10.32
CA MET A 108 -2.12 -24.63 9.62
C MET A 108 -2.99 -23.84 8.63
N ALA A 109 -3.47 -22.65 9.01
CA ALA A 109 -4.22 -21.77 8.12
C ALA A 109 -3.35 -21.22 6.98
N TYR A 110 -2.09 -20.90 7.25
CA TYR A 110 -1.11 -20.44 6.28
C TYR A 110 -0.85 -21.48 5.18
N LYS A 111 -0.87 -22.78 5.51
CA LYS A 111 -0.85 -23.86 4.51
C LYS A 111 -2.07 -23.82 3.59
N LEU A 112 -3.24 -23.44 4.10
CA LEU A 112 -4.43 -23.22 3.26
C LEU A 112 -4.32 -21.93 2.44
N PHE A 113 -3.67 -20.86 2.94
CA PHE A 113 -3.39 -19.65 2.16
C PHE A 113 -2.53 -19.95 0.93
N ILE A 114 -1.50 -20.77 1.09
CA ILE A 114 -0.64 -21.20 -0.02
C ILE A 114 -1.47 -21.90 -1.11
N LEU A 115 -2.32 -22.86 -0.71
CA LEU A 115 -3.11 -23.62 -1.67
C LEU A 115 -4.20 -22.77 -2.32
N ARG A 116 -4.87 -21.90 -1.56
CA ARG A 116 -5.80 -20.90 -2.08
C ARG A 116 -5.12 -20.00 -3.12
N ASP A 117 -3.97 -19.43 -2.77
CA ASP A 117 -3.26 -18.53 -3.67
C ASP A 117 -2.82 -19.24 -4.95
N TYR A 118 -2.48 -20.54 -4.89
CA TYR A 118 -2.18 -21.32 -6.09
C TYR A 118 -3.41 -21.57 -6.97
N ILE A 119 -4.58 -21.84 -6.36
CA ILE A 119 -5.86 -22.03 -7.07
C ILE A 119 -6.31 -20.71 -7.73
N ASP A 120 -6.24 -19.60 -6.99
CA ASP A 120 -6.76 -18.30 -7.42
C ASP A 120 -5.77 -17.51 -8.29
N ASN A 121 -4.52 -17.97 -8.42
CA ASN A 121 -3.52 -17.33 -9.27
C ASN A 121 -3.90 -17.46 -10.76
N PRO A 122 -3.97 -16.35 -11.51
CA PRO A 122 -4.34 -16.35 -12.93
C PRO A 122 -3.30 -17.04 -13.82
N LEU A 123 -2.08 -17.24 -13.33
CA LEU A 123 -0.98 -17.88 -14.06
C LEU A 123 -0.94 -19.41 -13.86
N THR A 124 -1.70 -19.95 -12.89
CA THR A 124 -1.80 -21.40 -12.70
C THR A 124 -2.65 -22.03 -13.80
N SER A 125 -2.23 -23.17 -14.33
CA SER A 125 -3.00 -23.88 -15.35
C SER A 125 -4.34 -24.39 -14.80
N GLU A 126 -5.40 -24.41 -15.62
CA GLU A 126 -6.72 -24.91 -15.18
C GLU A 126 -6.69 -26.36 -14.69
N LYS A 127 -5.80 -27.19 -15.26
CA LYS A 127 -5.57 -28.55 -14.80
C LYS A 127 -5.03 -28.56 -13.37
N ASP A 128 -4.01 -27.74 -13.09
CA ASP A 128 -3.37 -27.71 -11.77
C ASP A 128 -4.27 -27.04 -10.74
N LYS A 129 -5.06 -26.02 -11.13
CA LYS A 129 -6.12 -25.45 -10.27
C LYS A 129 -7.14 -26.52 -9.86
N ALA A 130 -7.62 -27.33 -10.81
CA ALA A 130 -8.57 -28.39 -10.50
C ALA A 130 -7.97 -29.49 -9.60
N GLN A 131 -6.69 -29.81 -9.76
CA GLN A 131 -5.98 -30.75 -8.89
C GLN A 131 -5.76 -30.16 -7.49
N ALA A 132 -5.38 -28.89 -7.39
CA ALA A 132 -5.20 -28.17 -6.14
C ALA A 132 -6.53 -28.01 -5.37
N ALA A 133 -7.63 -27.75 -6.06
CA ALA A 133 -8.97 -27.70 -5.47
C ALA A 133 -9.37 -29.07 -4.88
N LYS A 134 -9.09 -30.17 -5.57
CA LYS A 134 -9.32 -31.53 -5.04
C LYS A 134 -8.45 -31.83 -3.82
N LEU A 135 -7.18 -31.37 -3.83
CA LEU A 135 -6.31 -31.52 -2.67
C LEU A 135 -6.83 -30.72 -1.48
N LEU A 136 -7.29 -29.48 -1.72
CA LEU A 136 -7.91 -28.63 -0.70
C LEU A 136 -9.12 -29.34 -0.08
N GLU A 137 -10.05 -29.81 -0.92
CA GLU A 137 -11.23 -30.56 -0.48
C GLU A 137 -10.84 -31.82 0.32
N LYS A 138 -9.80 -32.55 -0.11
CA LYS A 138 -9.31 -33.71 0.64
C LYS A 138 -8.82 -33.36 2.05
N ILE A 139 -8.01 -32.30 2.20
CA ILE A 139 -7.41 -31.93 3.50
C ILE A 139 -8.40 -31.25 4.45
N THR A 140 -9.43 -30.59 3.93
CA THR A 140 -10.45 -29.89 4.73
C THR A 140 -11.76 -30.65 4.86
N ARG A 141 -11.95 -31.73 4.09
CA ARG A 141 -13.22 -32.46 3.85
C ARG A 141 -14.18 -31.69 2.93
N ASP A 142 -15.18 -32.42 2.40
CA ASP A 142 -16.14 -31.96 1.38
C ASP A 142 -16.76 -30.59 1.68
N GLY A 143 -16.78 -29.72 0.67
CA GLY A 143 -17.52 -28.44 0.71
C GLY A 143 -16.69 -27.18 1.00
N ILE A 144 -15.38 -27.29 1.22
CA ILE A 144 -14.47 -26.14 1.33
C ILE A 144 -13.79 -25.87 -0.02
N THR A 145 -13.73 -24.59 -0.39
CA THR A 145 -13.14 -24.10 -1.65
C THR A 145 -12.10 -23.01 -1.35
N SER A 146 -11.37 -22.54 -2.37
CA SER A 146 -10.48 -21.38 -2.25
C SER A 146 -11.20 -20.09 -1.82
N ASN A 147 -12.53 -20.05 -1.95
CA ASN A 147 -13.39 -18.93 -1.57
C ASN A 147 -14.05 -19.12 -0.18
N SER A 148 -13.64 -20.13 0.58
CA SER A 148 -14.29 -20.45 1.86
C SER A 148 -13.38 -21.21 2.84
N ILE A 149 -12.06 -21.02 2.75
CA ILE A 149 -11.09 -21.67 3.64
C ILE A 149 -11.29 -21.24 5.10
N SER A 150 -11.80 -20.02 5.34
CA SER A 150 -12.05 -19.50 6.69
C SER A 150 -13.11 -20.29 7.45
N ASN A 151 -14.02 -20.97 6.73
CA ASN A 151 -15.02 -21.85 7.34
C ASN A 151 -14.36 -23.04 8.08
N TYR A 152 -13.11 -23.38 7.75
CA TYR A 152 -12.37 -24.46 8.39
C TYR A 152 -11.51 -24.00 9.58
N PHE A 153 -11.33 -22.70 9.81
CA PHE A 153 -10.45 -22.18 10.89
C PHE A 153 -10.88 -22.63 12.28
N SER A 154 -12.18 -22.77 12.55
CA SER A 154 -12.66 -23.29 13.83
C SER A 154 -12.14 -24.71 14.12
N THR A 155 -12.07 -25.57 13.09
CA THR A 155 -11.52 -26.92 13.18
C THR A 155 -10.00 -26.87 13.37
N LEU A 156 -9.31 -26.01 12.62
CA LEU A 156 -7.86 -25.80 12.79
C LEU A 156 -7.52 -25.35 14.21
N LYS A 157 -8.31 -24.44 14.79
CA LYS A 157 -8.15 -23.96 16.16
C LYS A 157 -8.30 -25.09 17.18
N ILE A 158 -9.28 -25.97 17.03
CA ILE A 158 -9.44 -27.15 17.92
C ILE A 158 -8.21 -28.06 17.82
N HIS A 159 -7.73 -28.33 16.61
CA HIS A 159 -6.54 -29.15 16.41
C HIS A 159 -5.28 -28.51 17.01
N SER A 160 -5.10 -27.20 16.84
CA SER A 160 -3.93 -26.50 17.39
C SER A 160 -3.91 -26.51 18.92
N LEU A 161 -5.07 -26.35 19.57
CA LEU A 161 -5.19 -26.48 21.03
C LEU A 161 -4.83 -27.88 21.51
N LYS A 162 -5.28 -28.93 20.81
CA LYS A 162 -4.92 -30.31 21.12
C LYS A 162 -3.41 -30.53 21.04
N ILE A 163 -2.76 -30.03 19.98
CA ILE A 163 -1.30 -30.14 19.81
C ILE A 163 -0.59 -29.39 20.94
N ALA A 164 -0.99 -28.14 21.23
CA ALA A 164 -0.33 -27.29 22.21
C ALA A 164 -0.42 -27.82 23.66
N THR A 165 -1.50 -28.54 23.99
CA THR A 165 -1.72 -29.14 25.32
C THR A 165 -1.18 -30.57 25.45
N SER A 166 -0.62 -31.12 24.36
CA SER A 166 -0.05 -32.48 24.36
C SER A 166 1.22 -32.57 25.21
N LYS A 167 1.42 -33.72 25.85
CA LYS A 167 2.69 -34.04 26.52
C LYS A 167 3.85 -34.20 25.52
N ASP A 168 3.54 -34.61 24.29
CA ASP A 168 4.50 -34.69 23.19
C ASP A 168 4.02 -33.86 22.00
N VAL A 169 4.28 -32.55 22.08
CA VAL A 169 3.96 -31.58 21.02
C VAL A 169 4.63 -31.97 19.70
N ILE A 170 5.86 -32.51 19.73
CA ILE A 170 6.57 -32.87 18.49
C ILE A 170 5.87 -34.02 17.78
N GLU A 171 5.50 -35.07 18.52
CA GLU A 171 4.79 -36.21 17.93
C GLU A 171 3.45 -35.77 17.30
N GLU A 172 2.67 -34.94 17.99
CA GLU A 172 1.40 -34.44 17.43
C GLU A 172 1.63 -33.50 16.21
N LEU A 173 2.72 -32.73 16.18
CA LEU A 173 3.11 -31.95 15.00
C LEU A 173 3.46 -32.87 13.82
N SER A 174 4.28 -33.91 14.03
CA SER A 174 4.67 -34.87 12.98
C SER A 174 3.50 -35.68 12.44
N ASN A 175 2.48 -35.93 13.25
CA ASN A 175 1.31 -36.72 12.86
C ASN A 175 0.20 -35.88 12.19
N ASN A 176 0.35 -34.55 12.11
CA ASN A 176 -0.67 -33.69 11.54
C ASN A 176 -0.54 -33.56 10.02
N GLU A 177 -1.56 -34.00 9.27
CA GLU A 177 -1.56 -34.01 7.81
C GLU A 177 -1.32 -32.63 7.18
N ILE A 178 -1.97 -31.57 7.69
CA ILE A 178 -1.87 -30.22 7.11
C ILE A 178 -0.48 -29.61 7.35
N ILE A 179 0.13 -29.89 8.50
CA ILE A 179 1.47 -29.39 8.84
C ILE A 179 2.53 -30.01 7.94
N ASN A 180 2.43 -31.32 7.69
CA ASN A 180 3.47 -32.11 7.02
C ASN A 180 3.28 -32.22 5.50
N ILE A 181 2.19 -31.71 4.93
CA ILE A 181 1.99 -31.77 3.48
C ILE A 181 3.08 -30.98 2.74
N ASP A 182 3.83 -31.62 1.84
CA ASP A 182 4.71 -30.93 0.90
C ASP A 182 3.98 -30.71 -0.43
N PHE A 183 3.61 -29.47 -0.71
CA PHE A 183 2.91 -29.15 -1.93
C PHE A 183 3.77 -29.32 -3.19
N ASN A 184 5.11 -29.30 -3.08
CA ASN A 184 6.00 -29.49 -4.23
C ASN A 184 5.97 -30.92 -4.77
N GLU A 185 5.58 -31.90 -3.94
CA GLU A 185 5.35 -33.27 -4.39
C GLU A 185 4.10 -33.38 -5.28
N HIS A 186 3.18 -32.42 -5.17
CA HIS A 186 1.93 -32.37 -5.94
C HIS A 186 2.01 -31.40 -7.14
N PHE A 187 2.69 -30.27 -6.98
CA PHE A 187 2.73 -29.18 -7.95
C PHE A 187 4.14 -28.64 -8.08
N LYS A 188 4.71 -28.70 -9.29
CA LYS A 188 6.11 -28.28 -9.52
C LYS A 188 6.34 -26.78 -9.33
N ASP A 189 5.33 -25.97 -9.68
CA ASP A 189 5.46 -24.51 -9.75
C ASP A 189 4.72 -23.79 -8.62
N ILE A 190 4.29 -24.51 -7.58
CA ILE A 190 3.64 -23.90 -6.41
C ILE A 190 4.69 -23.17 -5.55
N ASN A 191 4.32 -21.98 -5.06
CA ASN A 191 5.13 -21.31 -4.05
C ASN A 191 4.99 -22.03 -2.71
N THR A 192 6.06 -22.08 -1.93
CA THR A 192 6.01 -22.54 -0.52
C THR A 192 5.54 -21.44 0.44
N TYR A 193 4.99 -20.35 -0.09
CA TYR A 193 4.59 -19.17 0.67
C TYR A 193 3.38 -18.47 0.06
N SER A 194 2.65 -17.75 0.90
CA SER A 194 1.64 -16.77 0.52
C SER A 194 2.16 -15.36 0.80
N LEU A 195 1.86 -14.42 -0.09
CA LEU A 195 2.33 -13.03 -0.01
C LEU A 195 1.30 -12.09 0.64
N SER A 196 0.08 -12.56 0.85
CA SER A 196 -0.99 -11.77 1.47
C SER A 196 -2.01 -12.71 2.10
N ALA A 197 -2.45 -12.41 3.32
CA ALA A 197 -3.55 -13.12 3.93
C ALA A 197 -4.85 -12.97 3.13
N LEU A 198 -5.02 -11.86 2.38
CA LEU A 198 -6.14 -11.65 1.46
C LEU A 198 -5.98 -12.43 0.13
N GLY A 199 -4.77 -12.86 -0.20
CA GLY A 199 -4.49 -13.65 -1.40
C GLY A 199 -4.79 -12.92 -2.71
N PHE A 200 -5.12 -13.69 -3.74
CA PHE A 200 -5.66 -13.16 -4.99
C PHE A 200 -7.17 -12.92 -4.85
N VAL A 201 -7.62 -11.84 -5.47
CA VAL A 201 -9.01 -11.41 -5.56
C VAL A 201 -9.41 -11.47 -7.04
N PRO A 202 -10.03 -12.56 -7.50
CA PRO A 202 -10.55 -12.65 -8.85
C PRO A 202 -11.82 -11.80 -9.04
N SER A 203 -12.31 -11.78 -10.27
CA SER A 203 -13.66 -11.31 -10.62
C SER A 203 -13.89 -9.80 -10.59
N ASN A 204 -12.85 -9.01 -10.85
CA ASN A 204 -12.90 -7.53 -10.84
C ASN A 204 -12.84 -6.94 -12.25
N LYS A 205 -13.12 -5.64 -12.37
CA LYS A 205 -12.63 -4.82 -13.49
C LYS A 205 -11.58 -3.85 -12.96
N THR A 206 -10.51 -3.65 -13.72
CA THR A 206 -9.41 -2.78 -13.34
C THR A 206 -9.02 -1.86 -14.50
N GLU A 207 -8.50 -0.68 -14.17
CA GLU A 207 -7.99 0.30 -15.12
C GLU A 207 -6.72 0.94 -14.52
N ILE A 208 -5.66 1.08 -15.32
CA ILE A 208 -4.47 1.88 -14.97
C ILE A 208 -4.69 3.28 -15.55
N VAL A 209 -5.14 4.20 -14.71
CA VAL A 209 -5.44 5.58 -15.07
C VAL A 209 -4.14 6.39 -15.07
N SER A 210 -3.81 7.05 -16.18
CA SER A 210 -2.58 7.83 -16.35
C SER A 210 -2.76 8.88 -17.45
N GLU A 211 -1.64 9.40 -17.98
CA GLU A 211 -1.58 10.39 -19.07
C GLU A 211 -2.14 11.78 -18.72
N ASN A 212 -1.93 12.23 -17.48
CA ASN A 212 -2.24 13.60 -17.08
C ASN A 212 -1.51 14.66 -17.93
N ASP A 213 -2.10 15.84 -18.13
CA ASP A 213 -1.37 16.97 -18.72
C ASP A 213 -0.35 17.55 -17.71
N ARG A 214 0.78 17.98 -18.28
CA ARG A 214 2.03 18.38 -17.63
C ARG A 214 2.62 19.62 -18.32
N SER A 215 1.81 20.31 -19.12
CA SER A 215 2.22 21.46 -19.91
C SER A 215 2.65 22.63 -19.02
N LEU A 216 3.53 23.49 -19.54
CA LEU A 216 3.87 24.75 -18.88
C LEU A 216 2.65 25.66 -18.73
N GLU A 217 1.70 25.61 -19.68
CA GLU A 217 0.45 26.38 -19.61
C GLU A 217 -0.39 25.99 -18.39
N ARG A 218 -0.60 24.69 -18.15
CA ARG A 218 -1.28 24.19 -16.96
C ARG A 218 -0.56 24.64 -15.68
N ILE A 219 0.76 24.52 -15.64
CA ILE A 219 1.54 24.90 -14.47
C ILE A 219 1.48 26.41 -14.20
N ASP A 220 1.58 27.23 -15.24
CA ASP A 220 1.46 28.69 -15.13
C ASP A 220 0.05 29.09 -14.67
N TRP A 221 -1.00 28.40 -15.14
CA TRP A 221 -2.37 28.60 -14.66
C TRP A 221 -2.50 28.35 -13.15
N LEU A 222 -1.90 27.26 -12.66
CA LEU A 222 -1.89 26.93 -11.23
C LEU A 222 -1.08 27.97 -10.44
N ASN A 223 0.16 28.26 -10.87
CA ASN A 223 1.06 29.24 -10.23
C ASN A 223 0.41 30.62 -10.01
N GLN A 224 -0.39 31.11 -10.96
CA GLN A 224 -1.12 32.38 -10.82
C GLN A 224 -2.12 32.40 -9.64
N ARG A 225 -2.50 31.23 -9.14
CA ARG A 225 -3.50 31.01 -8.08
C ARG A 225 -2.87 30.40 -6.81
N VAL A 226 -1.56 30.17 -6.80
CA VAL A 226 -0.84 29.55 -5.68
C VAL A 226 -0.85 30.43 -4.44
N ILE A 227 -1.32 29.86 -3.32
CA ILE A 227 -1.42 30.54 -2.02
C ILE A 227 -0.04 30.91 -1.47
N PHE A 228 0.96 30.03 -1.60
CA PHE A 228 2.34 30.31 -1.18
C PHE A 228 2.92 31.57 -1.81
N ALA A 229 2.44 31.94 -3.00
CA ALA A 229 2.91 33.08 -3.77
C ALA A 229 2.14 34.36 -3.49
N GLY A 230 1.51 34.48 -2.32
CA GLY A 230 0.67 35.64 -1.98
C GLY A 230 -0.68 35.64 -2.70
N GLY A 231 -0.99 34.56 -3.44
CA GLY A 231 -2.33 34.28 -3.93
C GLY A 231 -3.30 34.06 -2.78
N LYS A 232 -4.59 34.30 -3.03
CA LYS A 232 -5.66 34.01 -2.09
C LYS A 232 -6.65 33.08 -2.75
N LEU A 233 -6.96 32.00 -2.05
CA LEU A 233 -8.01 31.09 -2.46
C LEU A 233 -9.36 31.78 -2.30
N ASP A 234 -10.15 31.81 -3.37
CA ASP A 234 -11.49 32.38 -3.40
C ASP A 234 -12.49 31.30 -3.82
N PHE A 235 -13.21 30.72 -2.85
CA PHE A 235 -14.21 29.68 -3.08
C PHE A 235 -15.37 30.13 -3.98
N ASP A 236 -15.61 31.44 -4.12
CA ASP A 236 -16.65 31.97 -5.00
C ASP A 236 -16.17 32.17 -6.45
N SER A 237 -14.90 31.87 -6.74
CA SER A 237 -14.30 32.12 -8.04
C SER A 237 -14.59 31.01 -9.07
N ASP A 238 -14.68 31.40 -10.35
CA ASP A 238 -14.90 30.45 -11.45
C ASP A 238 -13.81 29.37 -11.55
N TYR A 239 -12.59 29.62 -11.05
CA TYR A 239 -11.49 28.65 -11.14
C TYR A 239 -11.55 27.53 -10.09
N ILE A 240 -12.47 27.60 -9.12
CA ILE A 240 -12.73 26.55 -8.11
C ILE A 240 -13.95 25.71 -8.48
N LYS A 241 -14.74 26.16 -9.46
CA LYS A 241 -15.90 25.42 -9.93
C LYS A 241 -15.51 24.07 -10.53
N MET A 242 -16.25 23.03 -10.16
CA MET A 242 -16.15 21.70 -10.79
C MET A 242 -16.78 21.71 -12.20
N PRO A 243 -16.02 21.41 -13.26
CA PRO A 243 -16.56 21.22 -14.60
C PRO A 243 -17.49 20.01 -14.67
N THR A 244 -18.61 20.17 -15.38
CA THR A 244 -19.63 19.15 -15.63
C THR A 244 -19.91 19.00 -17.12
N GLY A 245 -20.72 18.00 -17.51
CA GLY A 245 -21.16 17.87 -18.89
C GLY A 245 -22.06 19.02 -19.38
N GLU A 246 -22.79 19.67 -18.47
CA GLU A 246 -23.68 20.80 -18.78
C GLU A 246 -22.92 22.13 -18.79
N ASP A 247 -21.93 22.27 -17.91
CA ASP A 247 -21.04 23.42 -17.85
C ASP A 247 -19.58 22.95 -17.79
N PRO A 248 -18.85 22.95 -18.92
CA PRO A 248 -17.48 22.47 -18.99
C PRO A 248 -16.46 23.50 -18.48
N THR A 249 -16.90 24.68 -18.05
CA THR A 249 -16.01 25.71 -17.48
C THR A 249 -15.65 25.37 -16.03
N GLY A 250 -14.54 25.89 -15.54
CA GLY A 250 -14.13 25.71 -14.16
C GLY A 250 -12.63 25.48 -14.00
N ASN A 251 -12.26 24.73 -12.97
CA ASN A 251 -10.89 24.31 -12.74
C ASN A 251 -10.34 23.47 -13.92
N ILE A 252 -9.20 23.87 -14.47
CA ILE A 252 -8.63 23.26 -15.69
C ILE A 252 -8.30 21.78 -15.53
N ILE A 253 -7.87 21.35 -14.33
CA ILE A 253 -7.46 19.97 -14.09
C ILE A 253 -8.62 18.99 -14.35
N PHE A 254 -9.83 19.34 -13.92
CA PHE A 254 -11.02 18.50 -14.06
C PHE A 254 -11.63 18.52 -15.47
N GLN A 255 -11.09 19.34 -16.39
CA GLN A 255 -11.51 19.35 -17.79
C GLN A 255 -10.75 18.32 -18.64
N GLU A 256 -9.49 18.06 -18.29
CA GLU A 256 -8.57 17.32 -19.16
C GLU A 256 -7.78 16.19 -18.47
N ASP A 257 -7.63 16.18 -17.14
CA ASP A 257 -6.85 15.16 -16.44
C ASP A 257 -7.67 13.89 -16.17
N PRO A 258 -7.36 12.74 -16.80
CA PRO A 258 -8.13 11.51 -16.63
C PRO A 258 -8.18 11.02 -15.17
N ILE A 259 -7.12 11.29 -14.39
CA ILE A 259 -7.01 10.90 -12.99
C ILE A 259 -8.09 11.60 -12.16
N TYR A 260 -8.23 12.92 -12.30
CA TYR A 260 -9.17 13.70 -11.49
C TYR A 260 -10.59 13.66 -12.03
N ILE A 261 -10.76 13.52 -13.35
CA ILE A 261 -12.07 13.23 -13.95
C ILE A 261 -12.64 11.94 -13.36
N LYS A 262 -11.82 10.88 -13.22
CA LYS A 262 -12.28 9.63 -12.60
C LYS A 262 -12.73 9.82 -11.15
N ILE A 263 -12.01 10.62 -10.36
CA ILE A 263 -12.38 10.93 -8.97
C ILE A 263 -13.73 11.64 -8.92
N ARG A 264 -13.96 12.64 -9.79
CA ARG A 264 -15.28 13.30 -9.91
C ARG A 264 -16.37 12.29 -10.27
N ASP A 265 -16.15 11.46 -11.28
CA ASP A 265 -17.14 10.46 -11.72
C ASP A 265 -17.49 9.44 -10.61
N MET A 266 -16.51 9.09 -9.76
CA MET A 266 -16.75 8.26 -8.58
C MET A 266 -17.64 8.98 -7.55
N ILE A 267 -17.40 10.25 -7.28
CA ILE A 267 -18.27 11.07 -6.39
C ILE A 267 -19.69 11.15 -6.98
N ASP A 268 -19.81 11.37 -8.29
CA ASP A 268 -21.10 11.46 -8.97
C ASP A 268 -21.91 10.18 -8.85
N SER A 269 -21.26 9.04 -9.04
CA SER A 269 -21.90 7.72 -9.01
C SER A 269 -22.17 7.17 -7.60
N ALA A 270 -21.61 7.76 -6.54
CA ALA A 270 -21.81 7.27 -5.17
C ALA A 270 -23.27 7.40 -4.72
N GLU A 271 -23.83 6.35 -4.13
CA GLU A 271 -25.23 6.29 -3.65
C GLU A 271 -25.33 6.07 -2.14
N HIS A 272 -24.28 5.57 -1.49
CA HIS A 272 -24.28 5.16 -0.09
C HIS A 272 -23.14 5.74 0.74
N SER A 273 -21.92 5.76 0.20
CA SER A 273 -20.77 6.22 0.96
C SER A 273 -19.60 6.67 0.11
N VAL A 274 -18.81 7.59 0.64
CA VAL A 274 -17.49 7.98 0.12
C VAL A 274 -16.49 7.91 1.28
N PHE A 275 -15.46 7.08 1.15
CA PHE A 275 -14.30 7.05 2.02
C PHE A 275 -13.10 7.60 1.28
N ILE A 276 -12.39 8.55 1.87
CA ILE A 276 -11.19 9.16 1.32
C ILE A 276 -10.09 9.07 2.37
N ASP A 277 -8.94 8.57 1.97
CA ASP A 277 -7.68 8.71 2.70
C ASP A 277 -6.67 9.42 1.79
N ILE A 278 -6.14 10.56 2.24
CA ILE A 278 -5.34 11.42 1.37
C ILE A 278 -4.17 12.05 2.11
N PHE A 279 -2.96 11.82 1.59
CA PHE A 279 -1.76 12.40 2.14
C PHE A 279 -1.69 13.93 2.01
N LEU A 280 -1.89 14.51 0.82
CA LEU A 280 -1.90 15.96 0.63
C LEU A 280 -3.16 16.38 -0.10
N PHE A 281 -3.91 17.33 0.49
CA PHE A 281 -5.19 17.84 -0.03
C PHE A 281 -5.27 19.35 0.15
N GLY A 282 -5.28 20.12 -0.94
CA GLY A 282 -4.97 21.55 -0.88
C GLY A 282 -5.09 22.29 -2.22
N GLY A 283 -4.97 23.62 -2.17
CA GLY A 283 -4.88 24.46 -3.37
C GLY A 283 -6.21 24.61 -4.10
N THR A 284 -6.16 25.10 -5.34
CA THR A 284 -7.38 25.22 -6.17
C THR A 284 -8.01 23.87 -6.46
N LEU A 285 -7.18 22.84 -6.64
CA LEU A 285 -7.60 21.45 -6.82
C LEU A 285 -8.37 20.94 -5.59
N GLY A 286 -7.78 21.09 -4.40
CA GLY A 286 -8.37 20.68 -3.14
C GLY A 286 -9.67 21.43 -2.83
N ALA A 287 -9.69 22.73 -3.11
CA ALA A 287 -10.89 23.55 -2.99
C ALA A 287 -12.03 23.02 -3.86
N THR A 288 -11.75 22.81 -5.15
CA THR A 288 -12.74 22.33 -6.14
C THR A 288 -13.33 20.99 -5.72
N LEU A 289 -12.48 20.04 -5.30
CA LEU A 289 -12.95 18.73 -4.82
C LEU A 289 -13.74 18.82 -3.51
N SER A 290 -13.28 19.62 -2.56
CA SER A 290 -13.92 19.73 -1.25
C SER A 290 -15.31 20.37 -1.35
N GLU A 291 -15.46 21.45 -2.11
CA GLU A 291 -16.75 22.07 -2.37
C GLU A 291 -17.68 21.09 -3.09
N TYR A 292 -17.21 20.50 -4.18
CA TYR A 292 -18.00 19.55 -4.97
C TYR A 292 -18.46 18.35 -4.16
N LEU A 293 -17.57 17.74 -3.37
CA LEU A 293 -17.88 16.60 -2.52
C LEU A 293 -18.98 16.93 -1.50
N LEU A 294 -18.89 18.08 -0.84
CA LEU A 294 -19.86 18.49 0.19
C LEU A 294 -21.22 18.84 -0.44
N ASP A 295 -21.24 19.49 -1.60
CA ASP A 295 -22.48 19.80 -2.31
C ASP A 295 -23.16 18.54 -2.84
N GLN A 296 -22.40 17.63 -3.45
CA GLN A 296 -22.90 16.33 -3.87
C GLN A 296 -23.40 15.52 -2.68
N THR A 297 -22.76 15.61 -1.52
CA THR A 297 -23.24 14.97 -0.29
C THR A 297 -24.62 15.46 0.09
N LYS A 298 -24.89 16.77 0.05
CA LYS A 298 -26.21 17.34 0.35
C LYS A 298 -27.27 16.85 -0.63
N GLU A 299 -26.97 16.83 -1.93
CA GLU A 299 -27.90 16.31 -2.93
C GLU A 299 -28.18 14.81 -2.75
N LYS A 300 -27.17 14.03 -2.41
CA LYS A 300 -27.31 12.58 -2.15
C LYS A 300 -28.10 12.31 -0.87
N LEU A 301 -27.94 13.13 0.17
CA LEU A 301 -28.71 13.03 1.41
C LEU A 301 -30.22 13.21 1.20
N LYS A 302 -30.65 13.98 0.19
CA LYS A 302 -32.08 14.10 -0.19
C LYS A 302 -32.66 12.77 -0.68
N LYS A 303 -31.83 11.92 -1.29
CA LYS A 303 -32.23 10.60 -1.83
C LYS A 303 -31.97 9.46 -0.83
N ASN A 304 -30.87 9.55 -0.10
CA ASN A 304 -30.45 8.58 0.91
C ASN A 304 -29.98 9.31 2.19
N PRO A 305 -30.86 9.46 3.21
CA PRO A 305 -30.51 10.11 4.47
C PRO A 305 -29.37 9.45 5.25
N ASN A 306 -28.97 8.22 4.88
CA ASN A 306 -27.87 7.48 5.48
C ASN A 306 -26.56 7.60 4.69
N PHE A 307 -26.49 8.46 3.67
CA PHE A 307 -25.25 8.65 2.90
C PHE A 307 -24.12 9.15 3.81
N LYS A 308 -22.94 8.52 3.77
CA LYS A 308 -21.80 8.85 4.64
C LYS A 308 -20.56 9.26 3.87
N VAL A 309 -19.85 10.26 4.38
CA VAL A 309 -18.53 10.65 3.91
C VAL A 309 -17.54 10.62 5.08
N VAL A 310 -16.40 9.96 4.88
CA VAL A 310 -15.29 9.96 5.84
C VAL A 310 -14.02 10.35 5.11
N LEU A 311 -13.36 11.41 5.60
CA LEU A 311 -12.05 11.85 5.15
C LEU A 311 -11.02 11.54 6.24
N LEU A 312 -9.94 10.89 5.87
CA LEU A 312 -8.77 10.60 6.70
C LEU A 312 -7.54 11.32 6.10
N HIS A 313 -6.72 11.93 6.96
CA HIS A 313 -5.58 12.74 6.52
C HIS A 313 -4.47 12.85 7.58
N ASP A 314 -3.21 12.95 7.13
CA ASP A 314 -2.03 13.21 7.98
C ASP A 314 -1.65 14.69 8.04
N TYR A 315 -1.95 15.33 9.17
CA TYR A 315 -1.56 16.72 9.44
C TYR A 315 -0.10 16.89 9.88
N ALA A 316 0.56 15.81 10.33
CA ALA A 316 1.88 15.89 10.95
C ALA A 316 3.02 15.97 9.92
N THR A 317 2.77 15.53 8.70
CA THR A 317 3.72 15.68 7.59
C THR A 317 3.06 16.38 6.41
N ASN A 318 3.52 17.59 6.09
CA ASN A 318 2.94 18.42 5.03
C ASN A 318 3.95 18.83 3.95
N TYR A 319 5.25 18.56 4.10
CA TYR A 319 6.30 18.90 3.11
C TYR A 319 6.30 20.37 2.66
N ASN A 320 6.04 21.30 3.58
CA ASN A 320 5.90 22.74 3.33
C ASN A 320 4.65 23.09 2.50
N MET A 321 3.67 22.18 2.41
CA MET A 321 2.39 22.42 1.76
C MET A 321 1.29 22.90 2.73
N LEU A 322 1.66 23.27 3.97
CA LEU A 322 0.69 23.63 5.00
C LEU A 322 -0.25 24.77 4.57
N ASP A 323 0.26 25.85 3.99
CA ASP A 323 -0.57 27.01 3.59
C ASP A 323 -1.50 26.68 2.41
N GLU A 324 -1.20 25.64 1.64
CA GLU A 324 -2.05 25.15 0.56
C GLU A 324 -3.16 24.22 1.10
N MET A 325 -2.85 23.46 2.15
CA MET A 325 -3.73 22.45 2.72
C MET A 325 -4.73 23.01 3.75
N MET A 326 -4.25 23.80 4.71
CA MET A 326 -5.07 24.24 5.84
C MET A 326 -6.34 25.02 5.44
N PRO A 327 -6.32 25.92 4.43
CA PRO A 327 -7.54 26.60 3.99
C PRO A 327 -8.65 25.64 3.57
N ILE A 328 -8.30 24.48 3.01
CA ILE A 328 -9.28 23.46 2.58
C ILE A 328 -9.86 22.74 3.78
N PHE A 329 -9.03 22.34 4.73
CA PHE A 329 -9.52 21.68 5.95
C PHE A 329 -10.35 22.61 6.83
N GLU A 330 -9.98 23.89 6.91
CA GLU A 330 -10.79 24.93 7.56
C GLU A 330 -12.14 25.11 6.88
N TYR A 331 -12.19 25.13 5.54
CA TYR A 331 -13.43 25.20 4.77
C TYR A 331 -14.33 23.99 5.04
N ILE A 332 -13.79 22.77 4.96
CA ILE A 332 -14.54 21.53 5.24
C ILE A 332 -15.07 21.54 6.67
N LYS A 333 -14.21 21.82 7.66
CA LYS A 333 -14.59 21.89 9.08
C LYS A 333 -15.71 22.90 9.31
N LYS A 334 -15.57 24.11 8.76
CA LYS A 334 -16.59 25.16 8.86
C LYS A 334 -17.93 24.67 8.32
N ARG A 335 -17.97 24.08 7.12
CA ARG A 335 -19.21 23.56 6.52
C ARG A 335 -19.84 22.46 7.36
N ILE A 336 -19.05 21.52 7.90
CA ILE A 336 -19.54 20.49 8.83
C ILE A 336 -20.15 21.11 10.11
N GLU A 337 -19.55 22.18 10.63
CA GLU A 337 -20.00 22.84 11.86
C GLU A 337 -21.25 23.71 11.65
N THR A 338 -21.41 24.32 10.47
CA THR A 338 -22.48 25.28 10.20
C THR A 338 -23.67 24.73 9.41
N GLU A 339 -23.51 23.60 8.71
CA GLU A 339 -24.58 22.98 7.90
C GLU A 339 -25.05 21.67 8.55
N ASP A 340 -26.29 21.67 9.08
CA ASP A 340 -26.86 20.56 9.85
C ASP A 340 -26.91 19.25 9.07
N GLU A 341 -27.12 19.31 7.74
CA GLU A 341 -27.12 18.13 6.87
C GLU A 341 -25.76 17.44 6.83
N LEU A 342 -24.66 18.20 6.89
CA LEU A 342 -23.30 17.68 6.82
C LEU A 342 -22.79 17.16 8.16
N LYS A 343 -23.14 17.84 9.27
CA LYS A 343 -22.67 17.56 10.64
C LYS A 343 -22.79 16.11 11.11
N ASN A 344 -23.78 15.37 10.61
CA ASN A 344 -24.05 13.98 10.99
C ASN A 344 -23.62 12.94 9.95
N ASN A 345 -23.13 13.40 8.80
CA ASN A 345 -22.90 12.56 7.62
C ASN A 345 -21.48 12.68 7.08
N VAL A 346 -20.75 13.75 7.40
CA VAL A 346 -19.35 13.95 7.02
C VAL A 346 -18.47 13.92 8.27
N SER A 347 -17.40 13.12 8.23
CA SER A 347 -16.35 13.10 9.26
C SER A 347 -15.01 13.48 8.66
N LEU A 348 -14.32 14.44 9.26
CA LEU A 348 -12.95 14.82 8.92
C LEU A 348 -12.03 14.36 10.06
N LEU A 349 -11.29 13.27 9.83
CA LEU A 349 -10.45 12.59 10.81
C LEU A 349 -8.96 12.80 10.50
N GLN A 350 -8.18 12.92 11.55
CA GLN A 350 -6.73 12.90 11.49
C GLN A 350 -6.21 11.45 11.64
N ALA A 351 -5.33 11.03 10.74
CA ALA A 351 -4.64 9.75 10.81
C ALA A 351 -3.76 9.67 12.06
N ASN A 352 -3.75 8.51 12.72
CA ASN A 352 -2.91 8.28 13.90
C ASN A 352 -1.56 7.69 13.49
N ILE A 353 -0.70 8.54 12.93
CA ILE A 353 0.62 8.11 12.46
C ILE A 353 1.57 7.66 13.58
N GLN A 354 1.22 7.88 14.86
CA GLN A 354 2.05 7.51 16.00
C GLN A 354 2.24 6.01 16.13
N ARG A 355 1.24 5.24 15.66
CA ARG A 355 1.25 3.78 15.69
C ARG A 355 2.24 3.16 14.71
N HIS A 356 2.58 3.87 13.63
CA HIS A 356 3.60 3.38 12.69
C HIS A 356 4.94 3.16 13.39
N PRO A 357 5.73 2.16 12.96
CA PRO A 357 7.13 2.07 13.34
C PRO A 357 7.93 3.28 12.81
N PRO A 358 8.87 3.85 13.59
CA PRO A 358 9.70 4.97 13.15
C PRO A 358 10.55 4.63 11.92
N GLY A 359 10.69 5.59 11.00
CA GLY A 359 11.59 5.55 9.84
C GLY A 359 13.06 5.85 10.17
N ILE A 360 13.37 6.15 11.42
CA ILE A 360 14.73 6.37 11.93
C ILE A 360 15.06 5.38 13.06
N PRO A 361 16.36 5.18 13.40
CA PRO A 361 16.75 4.19 14.42
C PRO A 361 16.01 4.34 15.76
N PHE A 362 15.40 3.26 16.25
CA PHE A 362 14.63 3.22 17.51
C PHE A 362 15.40 3.71 18.74
N GLY A 363 16.72 3.52 18.77
CA GLY A 363 17.56 4.01 19.86
C GLY A 363 17.59 5.53 19.94
N ILE A 364 17.46 6.23 18.81
CA ILE A 364 17.45 7.69 18.73
C ILE A 364 16.06 8.22 19.10
N THR A 365 14.98 7.61 18.58
CA THR A 365 13.61 8.05 18.88
C THR A 365 13.27 7.98 20.36
N LYS A 366 13.73 6.93 21.06
CA LYS A 366 13.53 6.78 22.51
C LYS A 366 14.20 7.87 23.36
N LEU A 367 15.19 8.57 22.82
CA LEU A 367 15.86 9.67 23.51
C LEU A 367 15.13 11.01 23.37
N ILE A 368 14.17 11.09 22.43
CA ILE A 368 13.39 12.30 22.19
C ILE A 368 12.21 12.30 23.17
N PRO A 369 12.13 13.27 24.09
CA PRO A 369 11.03 13.33 25.06
C PRO A 369 9.71 13.60 24.33
N LYS A 370 8.67 12.82 24.66
CA LYS A 370 7.30 12.99 24.14
C LYS A 370 6.46 13.87 25.07
N THR A 371 7.01 15.01 25.50
CA THR A 371 6.28 15.99 26.31
C THR A 371 5.49 16.94 25.41
N LYS A 372 4.57 17.72 25.99
CA LYS A 372 3.78 18.71 25.25
C LYS A 372 4.67 19.73 24.55
N GLU A 373 5.73 20.19 25.22
CA GLU A 373 6.65 21.21 24.72
C GLU A 373 7.47 20.69 23.53
N ALA A 374 7.93 19.44 23.61
CA ALA A 374 8.66 18.81 22.50
C ALA A 374 7.75 18.61 21.28
N ILE A 375 6.50 18.18 21.50
CA ILE A 375 5.52 18.02 20.42
C ILE A 375 5.26 19.38 19.74
N GLN A 376 5.03 20.44 20.52
CA GLN A 376 4.84 21.80 19.96
C GLN A 376 6.05 22.29 19.15
N TYR A 377 7.27 21.96 19.57
CA TYR A 377 8.46 22.25 18.79
C TYR A 377 8.45 21.51 17.45
N PHE A 378 8.14 20.22 17.44
CA PHE A 378 8.09 19.43 16.20
C PHE A 378 6.91 19.78 15.30
N GLU A 379 5.79 20.26 15.85
CA GLU A 379 4.65 20.79 15.10
C GLU A 379 5.02 21.99 14.21
N SER A 380 6.12 22.69 14.52
CA SER A 380 6.66 23.76 13.66
C SER A 380 7.42 23.24 12.42
N GLY A 381 7.75 21.95 12.39
CA GLY A 381 8.41 21.30 11.27
C GLY A 381 7.42 20.81 10.22
N SER A 382 7.89 20.67 8.98
CA SER A 382 7.07 20.18 7.86
C SER A 382 7.06 18.66 7.69
N THR A 383 7.90 17.95 8.44
CA THR A 383 8.00 16.50 8.42
C THR A 383 8.09 15.98 9.85
N TYR A 384 7.32 14.94 10.15
CA TYR A 384 7.36 14.33 11.46
C TYR A 384 8.76 13.77 11.77
N PHE A 385 9.30 14.11 12.95
CA PHE A 385 10.70 13.85 13.30
C PHE A 385 11.09 12.37 13.34
N GLU A 386 10.14 11.45 13.57
CA GLU A 386 10.40 10.01 13.53
C GLU A 386 10.28 9.42 12.11
N SER A 387 10.04 10.24 11.08
CA SER A 387 9.77 9.81 9.70
C SER A 387 8.64 8.78 9.65
N LYS A 388 7.44 9.21 10.04
CA LYS A 388 6.19 8.43 10.03
C LYS A 388 5.13 9.25 9.32
N ILE A 389 4.37 8.62 8.42
CA ILE A 389 3.51 9.34 7.48
C ILE A 389 2.31 8.46 7.11
N ASP A 390 1.13 9.04 6.99
CA ASP A 390 0.08 8.42 6.17
C ASP A 390 0.27 8.84 4.72
N HIS A 391 0.86 7.95 3.90
CA HIS A 391 1.30 8.30 2.55
C HIS A 391 0.35 7.77 1.47
N SER A 392 -0.82 7.24 1.84
CA SER A 392 -1.80 6.77 0.87
C SER A 392 -2.53 7.90 0.16
N LYS A 393 -3.06 7.58 -1.03
CA LYS A 393 -4.08 8.38 -1.73
C LYS A 393 -5.12 7.41 -2.24
N VAL A 394 -6.26 7.34 -1.54
CA VAL A 394 -7.31 6.35 -1.75
C VAL A 394 -8.67 7.04 -1.70
N ILE A 395 -9.54 6.68 -2.63
CA ILE A 395 -10.98 6.92 -2.53
C ILE A 395 -11.72 5.61 -2.78
N VAL A 396 -12.69 5.31 -1.92
CA VAL A 396 -13.63 4.19 -2.10
C VAL A 396 -15.04 4.74 -2.08
N VAL A 397 -15.86 4.31 -3.04
CA VAL A 397 -17.29 4.62 -3.06
C VAL A 397 -18.11 3.35 -2.94
N ASP A 398 -19.16 3.42 -2.14
CA ASP A 398 -20.15 2.38 -1.93
C ASP A 398 -19.56 0.99 -1.64
N GLY A 399 -18.49 0.94 -0.83
CA GLY A 399 -17.70 -0.26 -0.56
C GLY A 399 -18.45 -1.43 0.06
N ASN A 400 -19.73 -1.28 0.42
CA ASN A 400 -20.63 -2.33 0.93
C ASN A 400 -21.69 -2.80 -0.10
N THR A 401 -21.60 -2.37 -1.36
CA THR A 401 -22.63 -2.60 -2.37
C THR A 401 -22.07 -3.31 -3.60
N GLU A 402 -22.94 -3.76 -4.51
CA GLU A 402 -22.50 -4.26 -5.81
C GLU A 402 -21.92 -3.16 -6.72
N ASN A 403 -22.06 -1.89 -6.36
CA ASN A 403 -21.50 -0.75 -7.10
C ASN A 403 -20.15 -0.29 -6.52
N ALA A 404 -19.53 -1.08 -5.62
CA ALA A 404 -18.27 -0.73 -4.99
C ALA A 404 -17.17 -0.41 -6.02
N GLN A 405 -16.53 0.74 -5.84
CA GLN A 405 -15.40 1.19 -6.64
C GLN A 405 -14.30 1.74 -5.73
N ALA A 406 -13.05 1.52 -6.10
CA ALA A 406 -11.91 2.07 -5.40
C ALA A 406 -10.90 2.63 -6.40
N TYR A 407 -10.24 3.71 -6.01
CA TYR A 407 -9.20 4.36 -6.77
C TYR A 407 -8.04 4.67 -5.83
N PHE A 408 -6.83 4.28 -6.22
CA PHE A 408 -5.64 4.48 -5.40
C PHE A 408 -4.38 4.57 -6.24
N GLY A 409 -3.39 5.35 -5.81
CA GLY A 409 -2.20 5.56 -6.62
C GLY A 409 -1.19 6.53 -6.03
N SER A 410 -0.40 7.13 -6.91
CA SER A 410 0.69 8.05 -6.57
C SER A 410 0.24 9.52 -6.44
N LYS A 411 -0.91 9.87 -7.01
CA LYS A 411 -1.41 11.24 -7.18
C LYS A 411 -1.97 11.87 -5.89
N ASN A 412 -1.35 12.95 -5.42
CA ASN A 412 -1.87 13.81 -4.35
C ASN A 412 -2.94 14.78 -4.87
N TRP A 413 -3.69 15.43 -3.99
CA TRP A 413 -4.79 16.34 -4.34
C TRP A 413 -4.43 17.79 -4.00
N THR A 414 -3.26 18.22 -4.46
CA THR A 414 -2.78 19.61 -4.37
C THR A 414 -2.35 20.11 -5.76
N ASP A 415 -2.29 21.42 -5.95
CA ASP A 415 -1.88 22.03 -7.21
C ASP A 415 -0.46 21.62 -7.58
N HIS A 416 0.50 21.70 -6.65
CA HIS A 416 1.90 21.39 -6.93
C HIS A 416 2.15 19.88 -7.06
N SER A 417 1.76 19.09 -6.05
CA SER A 417 2.09 17.66 -6.03
C SER A 417 1.13 16.80 -6.86
N GLY A 418 -0.03 17.34 -7.21
CA GLY A 418 -1.03 16.68 -8.03
C GLY A 418 -1.12 17.24 -9.45
N GLY A 419 -1.10 18.57 -9.59
CA GLY A 419 -1.20 19.23 -10.89
C GLY A 419 0.07 19.17 -11.73
N TYR A 420 1.27 19.14 -11.12
CA TYR A 420 2.52 19.28 -11.88
C TYR A 420 3.10 17.93 -12.27
N TYR A 421 2.96 16.92 -11.40
CA TYR A 421 3.80 15.72 -11.44
C TYR A 421 3.31 14.65 -12.42
N TYR A 422 4.23 13.78 -12.86
CA TYR A 422 3.87 12.57 -13.58
C TYR A 422 3.40 11.53 -12.55
N ASP A 423 2.19 11.03 -12.72
CA ASP A 423 1.60 10.06 -11.80
C ASP A 423 0.80 9.00 -12.56
N ASP A 424 0.30 8.06 -11.78
CA ASP A 424 -0.51 6.94 -12.16
C ASP A 424 -1.41 6.52 -11.00
N ALA A 425 -2.51 5.88 -11.35
CA ALA A 425 -3.40 5.30 -10.39
C ALA A 425 -4.05 4.04 -10.92
N ILE A 426 -4.64 3.31 -9.99
CA ILE A 426 -5.37 2.08 -10.23
C ILE A 426 -6.81 2.36 -9.83
N TYR A 427 -7.71 2.13 -10.76
CA TYR A 427 -9.14 2.08 -10.52
C TYR A 427 -9.61 0.62 -10.55
N VAL A 428 -10.47 0.24 -9.61
CA VAL A 428 -11.03 -1.11 -9.51
C VAL A 428 -12.48 -1.09 -9.10
N THR A 429 -13.27 -2.03 -9.64
CA THR A 429 -14.65 -2.29 -9.20
C THR A 429 -14.84 -3.75 -8.79
N GLY A 430 -15.81 -4.00 -7.91
CA GLY A 430 -16.13 -5.33 -7.40
C GLY A 430 -15.54 -5.60 -6.01
N ALA A 431 -15.34 -6.88 -5.68
CA ALA A 431 -14.91 -7.29 -4.34
C ALA A 431 -13.60 -6.65 -3.88
N ALA A 432 -12.68 -6.40 -4.81
CA ALA A 432 -11.45 -5.69 -4.55
C ALA A 432 -11.68 -4.32 -3.91
N ALA A 433 -12.66 -3.54 -4.40
CA ALA A 433 -12.97 -2.23 -3.86
C ALA A 433 -13.47 -2.30 -2.42
N GLY A 434 -14.32 -3.28 -2.11
CA GLY A 434 -14.73 -3.56 -0.73
C GLY A 434 -13.53 -3.92 0.16
N LEU A 435 -12.58 -4.72 -0.35
CA LEU A 435 -11.36 -5.06 0.39
C LEU A 435 -10.42 -3.87 0.61
N VAL A 436 -10.38 -2.89 -0.31
CA VAL A 436 -9.67 -1.63 -0.07
C VAL A 436 -10.26 -0.95 1.16
N GLN A 437 -11.56 -0.75 1.24
CA GLN A 437 -12.18 -0.14 2.42
C GLN A 437 -11.99 -0.99 3.69
N ALA A 438 -12.08 -2.31 3.60
CA ALA A 438 -11.80 -3.21 4.74
C ALA A 438 -10.39 -3.02 5.32
N SER A 439 -9.40 -2.76 4.46
CA SER A 439 -8.01 -2.53 4.89
C SER A 439 -7.84 -1.31 5.79
N TYR A 440 -8.71 -0.30 5.64
CA TYR A 440 -8.68 0.95 6.41
C TYR A 440 -9.47 0.90 7.72
N TYR A 441 -10.10 -0.23 8.07
CA TYR A 441 -10.86 -0.33 9.32
C TYR A 441 -9.99 -0.03 10.55
N ARG A 442 -8.75 -0.55 10.58
CA ARG A 442 -7.81 -0.33 11.70
C ARG A 442 -7.22 1.07 11.70
N ASP A 443 -7.07 1.70 10.54
CA ASP A 443 -6.67 3.10 10.43
C ASP A 443 -7.72 4.02 11.05
N LEU A 444 -9.01 3.76 10.77
CA LEU A 444 -10.12 4.49 11.40
C LEU A 444 -10.22 4.22 12.90
N GLU A 445 -10.03 2.98 13.35
CA GLU A 445 -9.99 2.63 14.77
C GLU A 445 -8.85 3.37 15.49
N ALA A 446 -7.67 3.42 14.86
CA ALA A 446 -6.51 4.14 15.36
C ALA A 446 -6.74 5.66 15.40
N ALA A 447 -7.37 6.24 14.38
CA ALA A 447 -7.75 7.65 14.37
C ALA A 447 -8.72 7.96 15.52
N LEU A 448 -9.68 7.07 15.81
CA LEU A 448 -10.67 7.20 16.88
C LEU A 448 -10.19 6.60 18.21
N THR A 449 -8.89 6.74 18.50
CA THR A 449 -8.27 6.26 19.75
C THR A 449 -8.79 7.02 20.97
N GLU A 450 -8.91 6.30 22.08
CA GLU A 450 -9.24 6.86 23.39
C GLU A 450 -8.04 6.83 24.34
N ASP A 451 -6.87 6.33 23.90
CA ASP A 451 -5.65 6.34 24.70
C ASP A 451 -5.19 7.80 24.89
N PRO A 452 -5.11 8.28 26.15
CA PRO A 452 -4.64 9.64 26.44
C PRO A 452 -3.25 9.95 25.85
N LYS A 453 -2.37 8.96 25.69
CA LYS A 453 -1.03 9.14 25.12
C LYS A 453 -1.07 9.32 23.61
N GLU A 454 -1.93 8.59 22.91
CA GLU A 454 -2.07 8.74 21.46
C GLU A 454 -2.79 10.04 21.10
N LEU A 455 -3.78 10.45 21.90
CA LEU A 455 -4.43 11.75 21.79
C LEU A 455 -3.46 12.93 21.97
N LEU A 456 -2.31 12.73 22.61
CA LEU A 456 -1.24 13.74 22.68
C LEU A 456 -0.48 13.89 21.35
N GLY A 457 -0.53 12.91 20.45
CA GLY A 457 0.21 12.91 19.19
C GLY A 457 -0.49 13.58 18.01
N PHE A 458 -1.77 13.94 18.11
CA PHE A 458 -2.48 14.67 17.05
C PHE A 458 -2.01 16.12 16.92
N TYR A 459 -2.10 16.72 15.74
CA TYR A 459 -1.69 18.09 15.43
C TYR A 459 -2.90 19.02 15.40
N TYR A 460 -2.65 20.34 15.54
CA TYR A 460 -3.64 21.42 15.43
C TYR A 460 -4.88 21.29 16.34
N LYS A 461 -4.71 20.68 17.52
CA LYS A 461 -5.82 20.43 18.48
C LYS A 461 -6.47 21.71 18.97
N GLU A 462 -5.67 22.75 19.19
CA GLU A 462 -6.16 24.06 19.64
C GLU A 462 -7.05 24.74 18.58
N GLN A 463 -6.96 24.31 17.32
CA GLN A 463 -7.84 24.72 16.21
C GLN A 463 -9.02 23.77 16.00
N GLY A 464 -9.08 22.66 16.75
CA GLY A 464 -10.15 21.67 16.69
C GLY A 464 -10.02 20.61 15.59
N PHE A 465 -8.80 20.31 15.11
CA PHE A 465 -8.53 19.28 14.11
C PHE A 465 -8.10 17.92 14.69
N ASP A 466 -8.24 17.73 16.01
CA ASP A 466 -8.12 16.41 16.60
C ASP A 466 -9.43 15.62 16.53
N ASN A 467 -9.37 14.34 16.85
CA ASN A 467 -10.51 13.44 16.66
C ASN A 467 -11.48 13.41 17.86
N ARG A 468 -11.31 14.24 18.89
CA ARG A 468 -12.12 14.15 20.12
C ARG A 468 -13.60 14.42 19.87
N ALA A 469 -13.92 15.33 18.95
CA ALA A 469 -15.30 15.66 18.58
C ALA A 469 -16.06 14.45 18.00
N TYR A 470 -15.35 13.46 17.45
CA TYR A 470 -15.93 12.28 16.82
C TYR A 470 -16.06 11.08 17.75
N LEU A 471 -15.40 11.08 18.92
CA LEU A 471 -15.38 9.92 19.83
C LEU A 471 -16.78 9.51 20.31
N ALA A 472 -17.69 10.47 20.50
CA ALA A 472 -19.09 10.18 20.85
C ALA A 472 -19.86 9.40 19.77
N LYS A 473 -19.36 9.39 18.52
CA LYS A 473 -19.91 8.67 17.37
C LYS A 473 -18.97 7.57 16.86
N LYS A 474 -17.91 7.23 17.59
CA LYS A 474 -16.86 6.28 17.18
C LYS A 474 -17.44 4.98 16.64
N ASP A 475 -18.28 4.30 17.42
CA ASP A 475 -18.87 3.01 17.02
C ASP A 475 -19.72 3.12 15.74
N GLN A 476 -20.41 4.25 15.56
CA GLN A 476 -21.20 4.50 14.37
C GLN A 476 -20.31 4.70 13.13
N ILE A 477 -19.23 5.49 13.24
CA ILE A 477 -18.28 5.72 12.15
C ILE A 477 -17.61 4.40 11.74
N LEU A 478 -17.14 3.61 12.71
CA LEU A 478 -16.53 2.30 12.45
C LEU A 478 -17.51 1.33 11.80
N LYS A 479 -18.77 1.31 12.27
CA LYS A 479 -19.82 0.49 11.68
C LYS A 479 -20.12 0.90 10.24
N ASP A 480 -20.26 2.20 9.98
CA ASP A 480 -20.59 2.73 8.65
C ASP A 480 -19.50 2.38 7.62
N MET A 481 -18.24 2.36 8.04
CA MET A 481 -17.09 2.03 7.19
C MET A 481 -16.71 0.54 7.20
N SER A 482 -17.25 -0.27 8.10
CA SER A 482 -16.99 -1.72 8.13
C SER A 482 -17.61 -2.43 6.92
N ILE A 483 -16.92 -3.43 6.37
CA ILE A 483 -17.51 -4.29 5.33
C ILE A 483 -18.42 -5.34 5.97
N THR A 484 -19.71 -5.20 5.73
CA THR A 484 -20.78 -6.08 6.25
C THR A 484 -21.29 -7.07 5.20
N LYS A 485 -21.00 -6.82 3.92
CA LYS A 485 -21.37 -7.69 2.81
C LYS A 485 -20.55 -8.99 2.85
N ASP A 486 -21.21 -10.14 2.78
CA ASP A 486 -20.52 -11.44 2.76
C ASP A 486 -19.96 -11.79 1.37
N LYS A 487 -20.68 -11.42 0.32
CA LYS A 487 -20.39 -11.84 -1.06
C LYS A 487 -20.66 -10.75 -2.09
N TYR A 488 -19.85 -10.73 -3.15
CA TYR A 488 -19.96 -9.84 -4.31
C TYR A 488 -20.25 -10.63 -5.59
N GLU A 489 -20.98 -10.01 -6.51
CA GLU A 489 -21.10 -10.51 -7.87
C GLU A 489 -19.80 -10.33 -8.66
N VAL A 490 -19.55 -11.23 -9.61
CA VAL A 490 -18.45 -11.09 -10.56
C VAL A 490 -18.68 -9.85 -11.43
N LYS A 491 -17.70 -8.94 -11.45
CA LYS A 491 -17.74 -7.72 -12.30
C LYS A 491 -16.90 -7.85 -13.57
N GLY A 492 -15.86 -8.66 -13.58
CA GLY A 492 -14.99 -8.86 -14.75
C GLY A 492 -14.08 -10.08 -14.57
N ASP A 493 -13.04 -10.20 -15.39
CA ASP A 493 -12.06 -11.28 -15.37
C ASP A 493 -10.70 -10.87 -14.78
N SER A 494 -10.53 -9.61 -14.37
CA SER A 494 -9.30 -9.14 -13.74
C SER A 494 -9.13 -9.77 -12.35
N VAL A 495 -7.92 -10.27 -12.12
CA VAL A 495 -7.44 -10.71 -10.82
C VAL A 495 -6.47 -9.67 -10.27
N ILE A 496 -6.63 -9.33 -8.99
CA ILE A 496 -5.69 -8.46 -8.29
C ILE A 496 -5.19 -9.09 -7.00
N ARG A 497 -4.09 -8.55 -6.47
CA ARG A 497 -3.59 -8.82 -5.13
C ARG A 497 -3.22 -7.51 -4.46
N LEU A 498 -3.85 -7.19 -3.33
CA LEU A 498 -3.59 -5.95 -2.61
C LEU A 498 -2.16 -5.93 -2.04
N ALA A 499 -1.53 -4.77 -2.16
CA ALA A 499 -0.17 -4.50 -1.71
C ALA A 499 -0.20 -3.28 -0.78
N GLU A 500 0.17 -3.45 0.48
CA GLU A 500 0.00 -2.41 1.49
C GLU A 500 1.06 -2.47 2.59
N ALA A 501 1.20 -1.32 3.26
CA ALA A 501 1.69 -1.22 4.62
C ALA A 501 0.60 -0.60 5.49
N ASP A 502 0.23 -1.21 6.61
CA ASP A 502 -0.88 -0.78 7.47
C ASP A 502 -0.47 0.17 8.62
N VAL A 503 -1.44 0.68 9.38
CA VAL A 503 -1.25 1.65 10.47
C VAL A 503 -0.23 1.23 11.54
N ASP A 504 -0.07 -0.09 11.76
CA ASP A 504 0.85 -0.63 12.77
C ASP A 504 2.16 -1.16 12.15
N GLY A 505 2.29 -1.17 10.82
CA GLY A 505 3.38 -1.83 10.10
C GLY A 505 3.39 -3.35 10.30
N THR A 506 2.27 -3.93 10.71
CA THR A 506 2.01 -5.37 10.87
C THR A 506 1.91 -6.02 9.49
N ILE A 507 1.13 -5.42 8.60
CA ILE A 507 1.07 -5.76 7.19
C ILE A 507 2.08 -4.88 6.47
N LYS A 508 2.97 -5.50 5.68
CA LYS A 508 3.95 -4.82 4.82
C LYS A 508 4.42 -5.76 3.72
N ASN A 509 3.60 -5.94 2.70
CA ASN A 509 3.81 -6.99 1.68
C ASN A 509 4.33 -6.48 0.32
N VAL A 510 4.36 -5.16 0.11
CA VAL A 510 4.78 -4.53 -1.16
C VAL A 510 6.16 -5.03 -1.61
N ARG A 511 7.17 -4.99 -0.72
CA ARG A 511 8.53 -5.46 -1.02
C ARG A 511 8.55 -6.92 -1.45
N ASN A 512 7.81 -7.77 -0.74
CA ASN A 512 7.80 -9.22 -0.99
C ASN A 512 7.12 -9.55 -2.32
N ILE A 513 6.03 -8.86 -2.65
CA ILE A 513 5.35 -9.00 -3.95
C ILE A 513 6.30 -8.57 -5.08
N LEU A 514 6.97 -7.43 -4.93
CA LEU A 514 7.88 -6.93 -5.94
C LEU A 514 9.09 -7.87 -6.15
N ILE A 515 9.69 -8.38 -5.08
CA ILE A 515 10.79 -9.36 -5.17
C ILE A 515 10.32 -10.67 -5.82
N ASP A 516 9.12 -11.16 -5.50
CA ASP A 516 8.53 -12.34 -6.14
C ASP A 516 8.38 -12.13 -7.65
N MET A 517 7.83 -10.99 -8.06
CA MET A 517 7.71 -10.60 -9.48
C MET A 517 9.07 -10.58 -10.18
N ILE A 518 10.07 -9.89 -9.61
CA ILE A 518 11.43 -9.79 -10.18
C ILE A 518 12.08 -11.18 -10.29
N SER A 519 11.93 -12.02 -9.27
CA SER A 519 12.57 -13.34 -9.22
C SER A 519 12.04 -14.32 -10.26
N LYS A 520 10.83 -14.08 -10.78
CA LYS A 520 10.15 -14.90 -11.79
C LYS A 520 10.21 -14.31 -13.19
N ALA A 521 10.83 -13.14 -13.36
CA ALA A 521 10.87 -12.46 -14.64
C ALA A 521 11.71 -13.22 -15.68
N GLU A 522 11.14 -13.46 -16.85
CA GLU A 522 11.78 -14.22 -17.94
C GLU A 522 12.17 -13.34 -19.14
N LYS A 523 11.39 -12.29 -19.42
CA LYS A 523 11.48 -11.48 -20.65
C LYS A 523 11.87 -10.05 -20.37
N ASN A 524 11.11 -9.36 -19.52
CA ASN A 524 11.34 -7.94 -19.26
C ASN A 524 10.89 -7.49 -17.86
N ILE A 525 11.49 -6.41 -17.40
CA ILE A 525 11.08 -5.65 -16.21
C ILE A 525 11.14 -4.16 -16.56
N PHE A 526 10.01 -3.47 -16.47
CA PHE A 526 9.92 -2.03 -16.70
C PHE A 526 9.43 -1.31 -15.46
N MET A 527 10.16 -0.28 -15.01
CA MET A 527 9.84 0.46 -13.79
C MET A 527 9.84 1.97 -14.05
N GLU A 528 8.83 2.68 -13.54
CA GLU A 528 8.88 4.13 -13.33
C GLU A 528 8.70 4.43 -11.85
N GLN A 529 9.70 5.07 -11.25
CA GLN A 529 9.79 5.24 -9.79
C GLN A 529 10.30 6.63 -9.42
N LEU A 530 9.61 7.28 -8.48
CA LEU A 530 10.14 8.47 -7.79
C LEU A 530 11.40 8.11 -7.01
N PHE A 531 11.34 7.03 -6.21
CA PHE A 531 12.47 6.55 -5.43
C PHE A 531 12.75 5.07 -5.71
N LEU A 532 14.03 4.74 -5.96
CA LEU A 532 14.50 3.37 -6.15
C LEU A 532 15.87 3.15 -5.48
N TYR A 533 15.85 2.94 -4.16
CA TYR A 533 17.07 2.71 -3.37
C TYR A 533 16.89 1.71 -2.21
N ASP A 534 15.82 0.91 -2.22
CA ASP A 534 15.71 -0.25 -1.33
C ASP A 534 16.72 -1.35 -1.71
N SER A 535 17.60 -1.71 -0.77
CA SER A 535 18.71 -2.63 -1.08
C SER A 535 18.27 -4.03 -1.46
N TYR A 536 17.13 -4.53 -0.96
CA TYR A 536 16.62 -5.86 -1.29
C TYR A 536 16.08 -5.90 -2.71
N VAL A 537 15.35 -4.85 -3.13
CA VAL A 537 14.86 -4.73 -4.51
C VAL A 537 16.01 -4.56 -5.49
N ILE A 538 16.99 -3.69 -5.17
CA ILE A 538 18.19 -3.50 -5.99
C ILE A 538 18.96 -4.81 -6.17
N ASP A 539 19.20 -5.55 -5.08
CA ASP A 539 19.94 -6.81 -5.15
C ASP A 539 19.12 -7.90 -5.89
N ALA A 540 17.79 -7.88 -5.82
CA ALA A 540 16.92 -8.75 -6.61
C ALA A 540 17.02 -8.48 -8.12
N LEU A 541 16.99 -7.20 -8.53
CA LEU A 541 17.15 -6.79 -9.94
C LEU A 541 18.51 -7.23 -10.50
N ILE A 542 19.59 -6.94 -9.78
CA ILE A 542 20.95 -7.33 -10.17
C ILE A 542 21.07 -8.86 -10.26
N LYS A 543 20.48 -9.59 -9.31
CA LYS A 543 20.49 -11.06 -9.32
C LYS A 543 19.73 -11.62 -10.52
N ALA A 544 18.54 -11.10 -10.81
CA ALA A 544 17.74 -11.52 -11.97
C ALA A 544 18.51 -11.32 -13.29
N LYS A 545 19.11 -10.14 -13.48
CA LYS A 545 19.94 -9.84 -14.67
C LYS A 545 21.16 -10.75 -14.79
N ARG A 546 21.80 -11.10 -13.68
CA ARG A 546 22.95 -12.03 -13.69
C ARG A 546 22.55 -13.46 -14.01
N GLN A 547 21.39 -13.91 -13.53
CA GLN A 547 20.87 -15.26 -13.79
C GLN A 547 20.34 -15.40 -15.22
N ASN A 548 19.74 -14.33 -15.77
CA ASN A 548 19.30 -14.25 -17.15
C ASN A 548 19.86 -12.98 -17.82
N PRO A 549 21.06 -13.05 -18.44
CA PRO A 549 21.67 -11.90 -19.12
C PRO A 549 20.81 -11.29 -20.23
N LEU A 550 19.87 -12.05 -20.80
CA LEU A 550 18.96 -11.61 -21.86
C LEU A 550 17.71 -10.88 -21.32
N LEU A 551 17.48 -10.88 -20.00
CA LEU A 551 16.37 -10.18 -19.38
C LEU A 551 16.47 -8.67 -19.65
N ASP A 552 15.45 -8.10 -20.29
CA ASP A 552 15.37 -6.67 -20.63
C ASP A 552 14.89 -5.88 -19.41
N ILE A 553 15.80 -5.20 -18.69
CA ILE A 553 15.46 -4.41 -17.51
C ILE A 553 15.67 -2.93 -17.83
N LYS A 554 14.59 -2.16 -17.78
CA LYS A 554 14.59 -0.70 -18.02
C LYS A 554 13.97 0.04 -16.85
N LEU A 555 14.75 0.94 -16.27
CA LEU A 555 14.39 1.69 -15.08
C LEU A 555 14.33 3.17 -15.40
N VAL A 556 13.21 3.82 -15.09
CA VAL A 556 13.07 5.28 -15.10
C VAL A 556 13.04 5.73 -13.65
N ILE A 557 14.09 6.43 -13.22
CA ILE A 557 14.26 6.90 -11.84
C ILE A 557 14.37 8.41 -11.88
N ASP A 558 13.66 9.09 -10.99
CA ASP A 558 13.76 10.54 -10.91
C ASP A 558 15.11 11.01 -10.34
N HIS A 559 15.60 12.13 -10.83
CA HIS A 559 16.86 12.77 -10.43
C HIS A 559 16.82 14.29 -10.57
N ASN A 560 15.62 14.87 -10.65
CA ASN A 560 15.45 16.29 -10.81
C ASN A 560 16.03 17.10 -9.62
N GLY A 561 16.11 18.42 -9.79
CA GLY A 561 16.72 19.35 -8.84
C GLY A 561 16.11 19.40 -7.43
N ASN A 562 14.88 18.91 -7.22
CA ASN A 562 14.30 18.78 -5.88
C ASN A 562 15.08 17.80 -5.00
N PHE A 563 15.78 16.83 -5.60
CA PHE A 563 16.59 15.90 -4.85
C PHE A 563 17.93 16.53 -4.45
N GLY A 564 18.14 16.62 -3.14
CA GLY A 564 19.39 17.11 -2.57
C GLY A 564 20.62 16.40 -3.15
N MET A 565 21.74 17.12 -3.19
CA MET A 565 22.99 16.60 -3.76
C MET A 565 22.87 16.13 -5.21
N ASN A 566 22.00 16.76 -6.00
CA ASN A 566 21.83 16.53 -7.43
C ASN A 566 21.23 15.14 -7.76
N GLY A 567 20.27 14.64 -6.97
CA GLY A 567 19.64 13.34 -7.24
C GLY A 567 19.84 12.26 -6.17
N LEU A 568 20.46 12.56 -5.03
CA LEU A 568 20.45 11.64 -3.89
C LEU A 568 19.04 11.63 -3.25
N PRO A 569 18.54 10.48 -2.77
CA PRO A 569 19.23 9.19 -2.60
C PRO A 569 19.20 8.25 -3.83
N ASN A 570 18.55 8.61 -4.94
CA ASN A 570 18.39 7.71 -6.08
C ASN A 570 19.71 7.32 -6.75
N THR A 571 20.70 8.21 -6.74
CA THR A 571 22.03 7.95 -7.33
C THR A 571 22.84 6.85 -6.63
N LEU A 572 22.48 6.47 -5.39
CA LEU A 572 23.26 5.55 -4.53
C LEU A 572 23.57 4.20 -5.20
N PHE A 573 22.62 3.66 -5.96
CA PHE A 573 22.71 2.31 -6.53
C PHE A 573 22.78 2.29 -8.05
N VAL A 574 22.64 3.43 -8.73
CA VAL A 574 22.60 3.50 -10.21
C VAL A 574 23.84 2.88 -10.82
N LYS A 575 25.04 3.19 -10.31
CA LYS A 575 26.28 2.59 -10.84
C LYS A 575 26.27 1.06 -10.76
N ARG A 576 25.79 0.49 -9.65
CA ARG A 576 25.71 -0.97 -9.48
C ARG A 576 24.71 -1.62 -10.43
N LEU A 577 23.61 -0.93 -10.75
CA LEU A 577 22.62 -1.38 -11.73
C LEU A 577 23.24 -1.35 -13.15
N VAL A 578 23.85 -0.23 -13.53
CA VAL A 578 24.50 -0.06 -14.84
C VAL A 578 25.64 -1.05 -15.04
N ASP A 579 26.51 -1.23 -14.04
CA ASP A 579 27.61 -2.22 -14.07
C ASP A 579 27.08 -3.67 -14.20
N ALA A 580 25.83 -3.94 -13.81
CA ALA A 580 25.16 -5.24 -14.01
C ALA A 580 24.49 -5.38 -15.39
N GLY A 581 24.57 -4.36 -16.25
CA GLY A 581 23.95 -4.33 -17.57
C GLY A 581 22.47 -3.94 -17.56
N ILE A 582 22.00 -3.26 -16.51
CA ILE A 582 20.63 -2.75 -16.41
C ILE A 582 20.58 -1.32 -16.97
N GLU A 583 19.58 -1.02 -17.79
CA GLU A 583 19.41 0.31 -18.37
C GLU A 583 18.66 1.24 -17.41
N VAL A 584 19.21 2.43 -17.19
CA VAL A 584 18.62 3.46 -16.31
C VAL A 584 18.51 4.78 -17.08
N ARG A 585 17.32 5.38 -17.03
CA ARG A 585 17.01 6.71 -17.58
C ARG A 585 16.25 7.52 -16.54
N ALA A 586 16.01 8.79 -16.85
CA ALA A 586 15.13 9.65 -16.10
C ALA A 586 14.09 10.32 -17.01
N ARG A 587 12.98 10.75 -16.43
CA ARG A 587 12.03 11.64 -17.11
C ARG A 587 12.64 13.03 -17.20
N LYS A 588 12.45 13.69 -18.34
CA LYS A 588 12.69 15.12 -18.44
C LYS A 588 11.61 15.88 -17.69
N THR A 589 12.04 16.74 -16.77
CA THR A 589 11.18 17.54 -15.90
C THR A 589 11.53 19.02 -16.03
N TYR A 590 10.57 19.89 -15.74
CA TYR A 590 10.79 21.34 -15.73
C TYR A 590 11.10 21.87 -14.33
N GLY A 591 12.09 22.75 -14.23
CA GLY A 591 12.25 23.70 -13.12
C GLY A 591 11.59 25.02 -13.50
N ILE A 592 10.76 25.56 -12.62
CA ILE A 592 9.88 26.69 -12.93
C ILE A 592 10.02 27.72 -11.82
N THR A 593 10.51 28.90 -12.16
CA THR A 593 10.63 30.01 -11.22
C THR A 593 9.31 30.77 -11.13
N ALA A 594 8.64 30.65 -9.99
CA ALA A 594 7.53 31.53 -9.62
C ALA A 594 8.08 32.88 -9.12
N ASN A 595 7.45 33.96 -9.58
CA ASN A 595 7.74 35.33 -9.14
C ASN A 595 6.60 35.79 -8.22
N PHE A 596 6.95 36.30 -7.05
CA PHE A 596 6.02 36.58 -5.98
C PHE A 596 5.66 38.08 -5.99
N PRO A 597 4.44 38.48 -5.58
CA PRO A 597 4.02 39.88 -5.50
C PRO A 597 4.89 40.73 -4.57
N ASP A 598 5.55 40.10 -3.60
CA ASP A 598 6.51 40.75 -2.69
C ASP A 598 7.92 40.92 -3.31
N GLY A 599 8.11 40.49 -4.56
CA GLY A 599 9.36 40.56 -5.29
C GLY A 599 10.31 39.38 -5.06
N THR A 600 9.94 38.40 -4.23
CA THR A 600 10.73 37.17 -4.05
C THR A 600 10.53 36.19 -5.22
N THR A 601 11.40 35.19 -5.31
CA THR A 601 11.30 34.13 -6.32
C THR A 601 11.51 32.77 -5.67
N LYS A 602 10.76 31.76 -6.13
CA LYS A 602 10.89 30.36 -5.70
C LYS A 602 10.86 29.47 -6.91
N GLU A 603 11.77 28.51 -6.96
CA GLU A 603 11.76 27.48 -8.00
C GLU A 603 10.92 26.28 -7.53
N TYR A 604 10.03 25.83 -8.40
CA TYR A 604 9.27 24.59 -8.26
C TYR A 604 9.74 23.62 -9.33
N HIS A 605 9.90 22.35 -8.98
CA HIS A 605 10.30 21.33 -9.94
C HIS A 605 9.18 20.32 -10.13
N GLN A 606 8.94 19.96 -11.38
CA GLN A 606 8.12 18.80 -11.72
C GLN A 606 8.87 17.51 -11.36
N GLU A 607 8.14 16.48 -10.93
CA GLU A 607 8.69 15.18 -10.55
C GLU A 607 8.08 14.04 -11.36
N ASN A 608 8.88 13.00 -11.61
CA ASN A 608 8.36 11.67 -11.92
C ASN A 608 7.91 10.99 -10.63
N HIS A 609 6.68 11.29 -10.24
CA HIS A 609 6.09 10.81 -9.00
C HIS A 609 5.44 9.42 -9.14
N ARG A 610 5.59 8.75 -10.28
CA ARG A 610 5.09 7.39 -10.51
C ARG A 610 5.76 6.35 -9.62
N LYS A 611 5.00 5.28 -9.35
CA LYS A 611 5.39 4.17 -8.46
C LYS A 611 4.87 2.86 -9.03
N ILE A 612 5.29 2.55 -10.25
CA ILE A 612 4.74 1.47 -11.06
C ILE A 612 5.84 0.55 -11.61
N THR A 613 5.56 -0.75 -11.64
CA THR A 613 6.45 -1.79 -12.18
C THR A 613 5.65 -2.78 -13.00
N SER A 614 6.07 -3.06 -14.22
CA SER A 614 5.58 -4.19 -15.03
C SER A 614 6.63 -5.27 -15.17
N VAL A 615 6.17 -6.53 -15.21
CA VAL A 615 7.01 -7.70 -15.48
C VAL A 615 6.38 -8.54 -16.58
N ASP A 616 7.20 -8.86 -17.59
CA ASP A 616 6.94 -9.77 -18.71
C ASP A 616 5.71 -9.48 -19.58
N GLY A 617 5.09 -8.31 -19.42
CA GLY A 617 3.79 -7.99 -20.03
C GLY A 617 2.65 -8.83 -19.47
N ILE A 618 2.83 -9.40 -18.26
CA ILE A 618 1.88 -10.29 -17.59
C ILE A 618 1.25 -9.62 -16.38
N THR A 619 2.02 -8.84 -15.64
CA THR A 619 1.57 -8.22 -14.39
C THR A 619 2.14 -6.82 -14.21
N VAL A 620 1.39 -5.99 -13.48
CA VAL A 620 1.81 -4.65 -13.04
C VAL A 620 1.59 -4.53 -11.54
N LEU A 621 2.54 -3.95 -10.82
CA LEU A 621 2.38 -3.47 -9.44
C LEU A 621 2.41 -1.95 -9.44
N GLY A 622 1.39 -1.30 -8.89
CA GLY A 622 1.31 0.16 -8.74
C GLY A 622 0.64 0.57 -7.43
N GLY A 623 0.81 1.82 -7.01
CA GLY A 623 0.24 2.36 -5.78
C GLY A 623 0.95 3.60 -5.26
N SER A 624 0.90 3.83 -3.96
CA SER A 624 1.53 4.97 -3.27
C SER A 624 2.95 4.69 -2.75
N SER A 625 3.39 3.42 -2.76
CA SER A 625 4.67 3.01 -2.16
C SER A 625 5.89 3.39 -2.99
N ASN A 626 6.72 4.25 -2.42
CA ASN A 626 8.10 4.47 -2.86
C ASN A 626 8.98 3.23 -2.64
N ILE A 627 9.92 2.95 -3.55
CA ILE A 627 10.89 1.85 -3.37
C ILE A 627 12.09 2.35 -2.57
N ASN A 628 11.82 2.63 -1.30
CA ASN A 628 12.81 2.98 -0.29
C ASN A 628 12.65 2.13 0.98
N PRO A 629 13.67 2.08 1.86
CA PRO A 629 13.62 1.25 3.05
C PRO A 629 12.50 1.60 4.04
N ASP A 630 12.20 2.89 4.26
CA ASP A 630 11.27 3.33 5.30
C ASP A 630 9.82 2.98 4.92
N THR A 631 9.45 3.33 3.69
CA THR A 631 8.19 2.95 3.07
C THR A 631 8.00 1.44 3.10
N LEU A 632 8.97 0.67 2.59
CA LEU A 632 8.85 -0.78 2.47
C LEU A 632 9.03 -1.55 3.80
N GLN A 633 9.36 -0.85 4.89
CA GLN A 633 9.38 -1.41 6.26
C GLN A 633 8.13 -1.07 7.07
N GLY A 634 7.17 -0.36 6.47
CA GLY A 634 5.90 -0.01 7.08
C GLY A 634 5.98 1.20 8.01
N SER A 635 6.99 2.06 7.86
CA SER A 635 6.99 3.36 8.57
C SER A 635 5.94 4.31 8.04
N PHE A 636 5.53 4.12 6.79
CA PHE A 636 4.45 4.87 6.19
C PHE A 636 3.24 3.94 5.98
N ARG A 637 2.03 4.49 6.13
CA ARG A 637 0.83 3.87 5.55
C ARG A 637 0.94 3.97 4.04
N GLU A 638 0.76 2.85 3.35
CA GLU A 638 0.82 2.82 1.90
C GLU A 638 -0.18 1.84 1.32
N PHE A 639 -0.69 2.13 0.12
CA PHE A 639 -1.65 1.27 -0.54
C PHE A 639 -1.39 1.14 -2.04
N GLY A 640 -1.67 -0.04 -2.58
CA GLY A 640 -1.44 -0.40 -3.96
C GLY A 640 -1.99 -1.78 -4.29
N ALA A 641 -1.75 -2.22 -5.52
CA ALA A 641 -2.14 -3.55 -5.96
C ALA A 641 -1.26 -4.06 -7.08
N GLN A 642 -1.09 -5.39 -7.08
CA GLN A 642 -0.65 -6.13 -8.25
C GLN A 642 -1.87 -6.51 -9.09
N ILE A 643 -1.78 -6.27 -10.39
CA ILE A 643 -2.83 -6.45 -11.39
C ILE A 643 -2.38 -7.48 -12.44
N PHE A 644 -3.33 -8.30 -12.91
CA PHE A 644 -3.13 -9.32 -13.95
C PHE A 644 -4.06 -9.13 -15.16
N ASP A 645 -4.60 -7.93 -15.34
CA ASP A 645 -5.37 -7.54 -16.51
C ASP A 645 -4.46 -7.37 -17.73
N LYS A 646 -4.60 -8.26 -18.71
CA LYS A 646 -3.74 -8.27 -19.90
C LYS A 646 -3.87 -7.01 -20.74
N GLY A 647 -5.07 -6.40 -20.79
CA GLY A 647 -5.31 -5.19 -21.55
C GLY A 647 -4.56 -4.00 -20.95
N GLU A 648 -4.73 -3.83 -19.64
CA GLU A 648 -4.09 -2.75 -18.88
C GLU A 648 -2.56 -2.88 -18.84
N VAL A 649 -2.05 -4.09 -18.59
CA VAL A 649 -0.60 -4.35 -18.57
C VAL A 649 0.03 -4.06 -19.94
N LEU A 650 -0.60 -4.52 -21.04
CA LEU A 650 -0.13 -4.25 -22.39
C LEU A 650 -0.20 -2.76 -22.73
N SER A 651 -1.25 -2.06 -22.30
CA SER A 651 -1.43 -0.63 -22.48
C SER A 651 -0.31 0.16 -21.80
N PHE A 652 0.00 -0.19 -20.54
CA PHE A 652 1.15 0.36 -19.82
C PHE A 652 2.47 0.11 -20.56
N GLU A 653 2.79 -1.14 -20.94
CA GLU A 653 4.06 -1.44 -21.61
C GLU A 653 4.22 -0.68 -22.93
N LYS A 654 3.14 -0.52 -23.70
CA LYS A 654 3.17 0.25 -24.95
C LYS A 654 3.51 1.70 -24.69
N ARG A 655 2.88 2.33 -23.69
CA ARG A 655 3.17 3.71 -23.29
C ARG A 655 4.61 3.86 -22.79
N PHE A 656 5.06 2.94 -21.93
CA PHE A 656 6.42 2.93 -21.42
C PHE A 656 7.45 2.84 -22.55
N LYS A 657 7.30 1.87 -23.47
CA LYS A 657 8.22 1.69 -24.61
C LYS A 657 8.20 2.87 -25.58
N ARG A 658 7.03 3.48 -25.83
CA ARG A 658 6.91 4.70 -26.63
C ARG A 658 7.75 5.80 -26.01
N ASP A 659 7.53 6.09 -24.74
CA ASP A 659 8.19 7.18 -24.04
C ASP A 659 9.69 6.89 -23.81
N TRP A 660 10.06 5.64 -23.53
CA TRP A 660 11.46 5.22 -23.37
C TRP A 660 12.32 5.62 -24.56
N ASN A 661 11.78 5.51 -25.77
CA ASN A 661 12.50 5.81 -27.01
C ASN A 661 12.37 7.27 -27.45
N ASP A 662 11.68 8.10 -26.68
CA ASP A 662 11.42 9.51 -26.98
C ASP A 662 12.43 10.41 -26.24
N SER A 663 13.34 11.02 -27.00
CA SER A 663 14.36 11.92 -26.46
C SER A 663 13.81 13.24 -25.91
N GLU A 664 12.56 13.59 -26.22
CA GLU A 664 11.90 14.77 -25.64
C GLU A 664 11.32 14.44 -24.26
N LYS A 665 11.06 13.17 -23.95
CA LYS A 665 10.48 12.73 -22.68
C LYS A 665 11.48 12.10 -21.72
N MET A 666 12.57 11.54 -22.24
CA MET A 666 13.56 10.80 -21.45
C MET A 666 14.96 11.38 -21.63
N GLU A 667 15.77 11.25 -20.58
CA GLU A 667 17.19 11.53 -20.63
C GLU A 667 18.02 10.37 -20.08
N ILE A 668 19.27 10.29 -20.55
CA ILE A 668 20.22 9.27 -20.11
C ILE A 668 20.74 9.68 -18.75
N PHE A 669 20.69 8.77 -17.78
CA PHE A 669 21.28 8.99 -16.48
C PHE A 669 22.80 8.81 -16.56
N ASP A 670 23.54 9.91 -16.70
CA ASP A 670 25.01 9.88 -16.80
C ASP A 670 25.69 9.74 -15.43
N ILE A 671 25.61 8.54 -14.86
CA ILE A 671 26.16 8.24 -13.54
C ILE A 671 27.69 8.30 -13.49
N GLU A 672 28.38 8.12 -14.62
CA GLU A 672 29.86 8.16 -14.68
C GLU A 672 30.39 9.60 -14.58
N ASN A 673 29.61 10.57 -15.04
CA ASN A 673 29.92 11.99 -14.92
C ASN A 673 29.14 12.69 -13.78
N PHE A 674 28.47 11.92 -12.92
CA PHE A 674 27.70 12.45 -11.81
C PHE A 674 28.56 13.27 -10.83
N GLU A 675 28.10 14.49 -10.53
CA GLU A 675 28.68 15.37 -9.53
C GLU A 675 27.64 15.70 -8.47
N ALA A 676 27.90 15.29 -7.23
CA ALA A 676 27.05 15.60 -6.09
C ALA A 676 27.16 17.09 -5.75
N ASN A 677 26.03 17.72 -5.42
CA ASN A 677 26.00 19.15 -5.06
C ASN A 677 25.65 19.36 -3.58
N ILE A 678 26.65 19.65 -2.74
CA ILE A 678 26.41 19.91 -1.32
C ILE A 678 26.44 21.43 -1.10
N GLN A 679 25.28 21.99 -0.76
CA GLN A 679 25.13 23.42 -0.45
C GLN A 679 25.64 24.36 -1.56
N GLY A 680 25.38 24.01 -2.82
CA GLY A 680 25.79 24.79 -3.98
C GLY A 680 27.21 24.48 -4.48
N VAL A 681 27.96 23.60 -3.78
CA VAL A 681 29.31 23.19 -4.18
C VAL A 681 29.25 21.84 -4.87
N ALA A 682 29.65 21.81 -6.14
CA ALA A 682 29.79 20.57 -6.91
C ALA A 682 31.05 19.80 -6.47
N PHE A 683 30.87 18.51 -6.18
CA PHE A 683 31.94 17.59 -5.83
C PHE A 683 32.38 16.84 -7.09
N GLY A 684 33.70 16.81 -7.31
CA GLY A 684 34.26 16.07 -8.44
C GLY A 684 33.90 14.58 -8.41
N LYS A 685 33.85 13.98 -9.59
CA LYS A 685 33.41 12.58 -9.85
C LYS A 685 33.87 11.55 -8.82
N ARG A 686 35.16 11.58 -8.44
CA ARG A 686 35.73 10.63 -7.45
C ARG A 686 35.10 10.78 -6.07
N SER A 687 34.92 12.01 -5.60
CA SER A 687 34.30 12.29 -4.30
C SER A 687 32.83 11.90 -4.31
N SER A 688 32.12 12.22 -5.39
CA SER A 688 30.71 11.82 -5.59
C SER A 688 30.54 10.29 -5.59
N ALA A 689 31.44 9.56 -6.25
CA ALA A 689 31.46 8.10 -6.21
C ALA A 689 31.69 7.54 -4.79
N ILE A 690 32.57 8.17 -3.99
CA ILE A 690 32.79 7.80 -2.58
C ILE A 690 31.52 8.05 -1.75
N ILE A 691 30.85 9.20 -1.92
CA ILE A 691 29.60 9.52 -1.23
C ILE A 691 28.55 8.44 -1.52
N ASN A 692 28.36 8.08 -2.79
CA ASN A 692 27.42 7.03 -3.18
C ASN A 692 27.81 5.67 -2.59
N ALA A 693 29.10 5.31 -2.63
CA ALA A 693 29.58 4.05 -2.07
C ALA A 693 29.32 3.95 -0.56
N VAL A 694 29.67 4.97 0.21
CA VAL A 694 29.44 5.02 1.66
C VAL A 694 27.94 5.02 1.96
N GLY A 695 27.15 5.86 1.28
CA GLY A 695 25.70 5.92 1.47
C GLY A 695 25.03 4.57 1.19
N SER A 696 25.42 3.90 0.10
CA SER A 696 24.89 2.57 -0.24
C SER A 696 25.22 1.51 0.82
N MET A 697 26.41 1.57 1.44
CA MET A 697 26.82 0.67 2.52
C MET A 697 26.02 0.91 3.80
N VAL A 698 25.77 2.18 4.14
CA VAL A 698 24.93 2.57 5.28
C VAL A 698 23.51 2.02 5.09
N TYR A 699 22.89 2.24 3.93
CA TYR A 699 21.53 1.76 3.65
C TYR A 699 21.43 0.24 3.62
N LYS A 700 22.44 -0.48 3.13
CA LYS A 700 22.50 -1.96 3.26
C LYS A 700 22.58 -2.45 4.70
N SER A 701 23.17 -1.64 5.58
CA SER A 701 23.34 -1.97 7.00
C SER A 701 22.19 -1.47 7.88
N LYS A 702 21.24 -0.71 7.31
CA LYS A 702 20.17 -0.01 8.04
C LYS A 702 19.40 -0.94 8.98
N ASP A 703 18.91 -2.07 8.50
CA ASP A 703 18.08 -2.99 9.31
C ASP A 703 18.84 -3.52 10.54
N GLY A 704 20.12 -3.84 10.36
CA GLY A 704 21.01 -4.27 11.45
C GLY A 704 21.27 -3.16 12.47
N ILE A 705 21.43 -1.92 12.00
CA ILE A 705 21.66 -0.73 12.85
C ILE A 705 20.39 -0.37 13.64
N GLU A 706 19.26 -0.31 12.95
CA GLU A 706 17.98 0.15 13.52
C GLU A 706 17.33 -0.89 14.42
N LYS A 707 17.73 -2.16 14.28
CA LYS A 707 17.18 -3.28 15.04
C LYS A 707 15.65 -3.35 14.92
N ARG A 708 15.09 -3.01 13.75
CA ARG A 708 13.64 -3.01 13.45
C ARG A 708 13.04 -4.42 13.43
N HIS A 709 12.88 -4.98 14.61
CA HIS A 709 12.07 -6.14 14.88
C HIS A 709 11.43 -5.80 16.21
N LYS A 710 10.17 -5.35 16.17
CA LYS A 710 9.39 -5.14 17.39
C LYS A 710 8.95 -6.49 17.88
#